data_AF-A0A226DAU6-F1
#
_entry.id   AF-A0A226DAU6-F1
#
_cell.length_a   1.000
_cell.length_b   1.000
_cell.length_c   1.000
_cell.angle_alpha   90.00
_cell.angle_beta   90.00
_cell.angle_gamma   90.00
#
_symmetry.space_group_name_H-M   'P 1'
#
loop_
_entity.id
_entity.type
_entity.pdbx_description
1 polymer ?
#
loop_
_entity_poly.entity_id
_entity_poly.type
_entity_poly.pdbx_seq_one_letter_code
_entity_poly.pdbx_strand_id
1 'polypeptide(L)'
;MSNCKFKSSAGRPNSVNLYDFIPAGCSFDFQIMFDDTINSEQFHNTPTTRGKYSPVKVLSFPRNPNFLEGFNLYSDPQNLAKAILISKARFARFKISLVMPSMFLREVSSDHWTNWLHPPIMQEAYWHENLNQFHYAVNNAVNVFVIWVTMLDEERFNPPLITYSVNIAIAFVTRERVKLKICIPHGDEMRETPYYSSCKELKTRGVVPMIFKFVRNPKTFYYKGKSINFALISSQKLINPFKSRETKKSEEIFAQIIGRHGNVSFLPYDYYNSTNPAIQIGKFTVFDRSLRITIKFTGWEFLSCYRESRIDFRFCITPFQPALWVSLAVSVALIVWVTVLVLYSTGMYEVAFSPWLFMLATLFEETIPIPGQLEKLSWLRMIITSWCLMSVILTNCYNGLMITELNAPFRSYSKETFPDLSCGQDYKDGVTSNYDFVNKVVPYYEAITRYVQNVEDGNITGLEMVLKHANSVKENWFSLLSHLAEGKHLIMPEFLLHLNENTPLNRVTENLQDPNPRPVGNVLSSFDLSEVGNLNLLRPTHAHFPRSFRKATHHHSSYSDFQKLVESEIISCGKSAFIARSENLAAEFEFLSKNYLWIKFTKGIQVREPDAFGLLFDGEFASRVPRYYKILVESGIYNRIKEEMRVRKFSERKAVSGRKDENLTMELDGGILTVFVICGVVLVGAMGTFLAEFWKPICLILITFVRHRSRRISQAWLNKNQNPPLRKAFGKL
;
A
#
# COMPACT_ATOMS: atom_id res chain seq x y z
N MET A 1 -33.26 19.27 10.46
CA MET A 1 -33.69 19.31 9.04
C MET A 1 -35.21 19.07 8.96
N SER A 2 -35.99 19.71 9.83
CA SER A 2 -37.39 19.38 10.16
C SER A 2 -38.45 20.24 9.47
N ASN A 3 -38.07 21.12 8.53
CA ASN A 3 -38.97 22.18 8.03
C ASN A 3 -39.32 22.12 6.53
N CYS A 4 -39.19 20.98 5.85
CA CYS A 4 -39.77 20.86 4.49
C CYS A 4 -41.28 20.56 4.63
N LYS A 5 -42.12 21.59 4.47
CA LYS A 5 -43.60 21.50 4.47
C LYS A 5 -44.14 21.85 3.09
N PHE A 6 -45.16 21.12 2.63
CA PHE A 6 -45.90 21.46 1.41
C PHE A 6 -46.91 22.56 1.70
N LYS A 7 -46.97 23.59 0.85
CA LYS A 7 -48.14 24.46 0.73
C LYS A 7 -48.96 23.92 -0.44
N SER A 8 -50.16 23.44 -0.15
CA SER A 8 -51.15 23.13 -1.19
C SER A 8 -51.63 24.45 -1.78
N SER A 9 -51.42 24.68 -3.08
CA SER A 9 -52.06 25.77 -3.80
C SER A 9 -53.46 25.30 -4.23
N ALA A 10 -54.50 25.98 -3.75
CA ALA A 10 -55.86 25.73 -4.19
C ALA A 10 -56.11 26.54 -5.48
N GLY A 11 -55.94 25.92 -6.65
CA GLY A 11 -56.18 26.62 -7.92
C GLY A 11 -56.14 25.75 -9.19
N ARG A 12 -57.24 25.83 -9.95
CA ARG A 12 -57.52 25.36 -11.33
C ARG A 12 -57.27 23.87 -11.67
N PRO A 13 -58.29 23.12 -12.14
CA PRO A 13 -58.22 21.66 -12.32
C PRO A 13 -57.29 21.16 -13.45
N ASN A 14 -56.71 22.03 -14.28
CA ASN A 14 -56.01 21.63 -15.51
C ASN A 14 -54.55 22.14 -15.62
N SER A 15 -53.95 22.67 -14.56
CA SER A 15 -52.55 23.10 -14.56
C SER A 15 -51.77 22.40 -13.44
N VAL A 16 -50.81 21.55 -13.81
CA VAL A 16 -49.87 20.92 -12.87
C VAL A 16 -48.70 21.89 -12.67
N ASN A 17 -48.70 22.64 -11.57
CA ASN A 17 -47.57 23.49 -11.24
C ASN A 17 -46.44 22.62 -10.66
N LEU A 18 -45.35 22.47 -11.40
CA LEU A 18 -44.18 21.68 -10.97
C LEU A 18 -43.58 22.17 -9.64
N TYR A 19 -43.75 23.46 -9.32
CA TYR A 19 -43.33 24.03 -8.04
C TYR A 19 -44.15 23.51 -6.85
N ASP A 20 -45.37 23.00 -7.07
CA ASP A 20 -46.18 22.38 -6.01
C ASP A 20 -45.59 21.03 -5.54
N PHE A 21 -44.67 20.45 -6.31
CA PHE A 21 -43.95 19.22 -5.97
C PHE A 21 -42.61 19.48 -5.27
N ILE A 22 -42.15 20.74 -5.22
CA ILE A 22 -40.88 21.13 -4.59
C ILE A 22 -41.18 21.59 -3.15
N PRO A 23 -40.70 20.89 -2.11
CA PRO A 23 -40.88 21.32 -0.74
C PRO A 23 -40.17 22.64 -0.47
N ALA A 24 -40.86 23.58 0.17
CA ALA A 24 -40.24 24.81 0.63
C ALA A 24 -39.08 24.50 1.60
N GLY A 25 -37.90 25.07 1.37
CA GLY A 25 -36.73 24.94 2.25
C GLY A 25 -35.77 23.78 1.95
N CYS A 26 -35.97 23.05 0.85
CA CYS A 26 -35.07 21.99 0.39
C CYS A 26 -34.25 22.49 -0.83
N SER A 27 -32.93 22.26 -0.88
CA SER A 27 -32.05 22.70 -1.99
C SER A 27 -32.01 21.64 -3.10
N PHE A 28 -32.68 21.89 -4.21
CA PHE A 28 -32.69 21.05 -5.42
C PHE A 28 -32.11 21.83 -6.60
N ASP A 29 -31.29 21.16 -7.41
CA ASP A 29 -30.99 21.64 -8.76
C ASP A 29 -32.05 21.06 -9.69
N PHE A 30 -32.88 21.93 -10.24
CA PHE A 30 -33.89 21.55 -11.21
C PHE A 30 -33.38 21.94 -12.59
N GLN A 31 -33.27 20.96 -13.50
CA GLN A 31 -32.89 21.19 -14.88
C GLN A 31 -34.05 20.74 -15.78
N ILE A 32 -34.49 21.61 -16.69
CA ILE A 32 -35.39 21.20 -17.78
C ILE A 32 -34.53 21.09 -19.04
N MET A 33 -34.66 19.97 -19.75
CA MET A 33 -34.02 19.72 -21.03
C MET A 33 -35.13 19.62 -22.08
N PHE A 34 -35.10 20.55 -23.03
CA PHE A 34 -35.97 20.59 -24.20
C PHE A 34 -35.17 20.21 -25.45
N ASP A 35 -35.86 19.68 -26.43
CA ASP A 35 -35.35 19.48 -27.79
C ASP A 35 -35.47 20.80 -28.58
N ASP A 36 -34.33 21.42 -28.90
CA ASP A 36 -34.20 22.76 -29.52
C ASP A 36 -34.46 22.75 -31.04
N THR A 37 -35.54 22.10 -31.48
CA THR A 37 -36.11 22.33 -32.82
C THR A 37 -37.04 23.54 -32.87
N ILE A 38 -37.36 24.16 -31.73
CA ILE A 38 -38.15 25.39 -31.64
C ILE A 38 -37.22 26.54 -31.19
N ASN A 39 -37.19 27.63 -31.98
CA ASN A 39 -36.36 28.82 -31.75
C ASN A 39 -36.40 29.32 -30.29
N SER A 40 -35.23 29.37 -29.64
CA SER A 40 -35.04 29.81 -28.25
C SER A 40 -35.37 31.30 -27.99
N GLU A 41 -35.67 32.08 -29.04
CA GLU A 41 -36.01 33.50 -28.92
C GLU A 41 -37.35 33.77 -28.24
N GLN A 42 -38.29 32.81 -28.22
CA GLN A 42 -39.63 33.05 -27.65
C GLN A 42 -39.70 32.93 -26.12
N PHE A 43 -38.72 32.33 -25.45
CA PHE A 43 -38.75 32.14 -23.99
C PHE A 43 -38.01 33.23 -23.19
N HIS A 44 -37.24 34.11 -23.85
CA HIS A 44 -36.41 35.11 -23.18
C HIS A 44 -37.03 36.52 -23.04
N ASN A 45 -38.23 36.75 -23.58
CA ASN A 45 -38.85 38.09 -23.58
C ASN A 45 -39.89 38.31 -22.46
N THR A 46 -39.58 37.91 -21.23
CA THR A 46 -40.32 38.39 -20.04
C THR A 46 -39.40 39.26 -19.17
N PRO A 47 -39.80 40.50 -18.82
CA PRO A 47 -38.96 41.39 -18.04
C PRO A 47 -38.82 40.87 -16.61
N THR A 48 -37.58 40.66 -16.20
CA THR A 48 -37.21 40.25 -14.85
C THR A 48 -37.41 41.40 -13.86
N THR A 49 -38.54 41.44 -13.16
CA THR A 49 -38.68 42.26 -11.96
C THR A 49 -37.82 41.67 -10.84
N ARG A 50 -36.93 42.48 -10.26
CA ARG A 50 -36.01 42.16 -9.16
C ARG A 50 -36.71 41.45 -8.00
N GLY A 51 -36.54 40.14 -7.93
CA GLY A 51 -36.81 39.31 -6.76
C GLY A 51 -35.84 38.14 -6.77
N LYS A 52 -35.13 37.92 -5.66
CA LYS A 52 -34.02 36.97 -5.45
C LYS A 52 -34.28 35.52 -5.90
N TYR A 53 -34.32 35.18 -7.20
CA TYR A 53 -34.23 33.78 -7.67
C TYR A 53 -33.62 33.70 -9.09
N SER A 54 -32.51 32.99 -9.21
CA SER A 54 -31.92 32.43 -10.44
C SER A 54 -31.26 31.11 -10.00
N PRO A 55 -31.37 29.95 -10.72
CA PRO A 55 -31.09 29.86 -12.16
C PRO A 55 -31.97 28.88 -12.97
N VAL A 56 -32.20 29.24 -14.24
CA VAL A 56 -32.37 28.27 -15.33
C VAL A 56 -31.16 28.45 -16.23
N LYS A 57 -30.19 27.53 -16.16
CA LYS A 57 -29.14 27.39 -17.19
C LYS A 57 -29.55 26.23 -18.08
N VAL A 58 -30.16 26.55 -19.21
CA VAL A 58 -30.28 25.61 -20.34
C VAL A 58 -28.87 25.50 -20.93
N LEU A 59 -28.31 24.28 -20.94
CA LEU A 59 -27.07 24.01 -21.67
C LEU A 59 -27.45 23.95 -23.15
N SER A 60 -27.24 25.05 -23.89
CA SER A 60 -27.31 25.04 -25.35
C SER A 60 -26.09 24.27 -25.88
N PHE A 61 -26.31 23.14 -26.54
CA PHE A 61 -25.26 22.51 -27.33
C PHE A 61 -25.03 23.32 -28.62
N PRO A 62 -23.78 23.50 -29.07
CA PRO A 62 -23.52 24.23 -30.31
C PRO A 62 -24.13 23.47 -31.50
N ARG A 63 -24.90 24.19 -32.33
CA ARG A 63 -25.61 23.74 -33.55
C ARG A 63 -24.70 23.29 -34.72
N ASN A 64 -23.48 22.84 -34.46
CA ASN A 64 -22.57 22.43 -35.54
C ASN A 64 -22.48 20.90 -35.62
N PRO A 65 -23.10 20.25 -36.63
CA PRO A 65 -23.00 18.80 -36.81
C PRO A 65 -21.54 18.31 -36.98
N ASN A 66 -20.63 19.19 -37.43
CA ASN A 66 -19.21 18.87 -37.59
C ASN A 66 -18.43 18.90 -36.25
N PHE A 67 -19.02 19.41 -35.16
CA PHE A 67 -18.39 19.42 -33.84
C PHE A 67 -18.38 18.02 -33.20
N LEU A 68 -19.31 17.13 -33.60
CA LEU A 68 -19.37 15.74 -33.12
C LEU A 68 -18.57 14.78 -34.00
N GLU A 69 -18.36 15.08 -35.29
CA GLU A 69 -17.44 14.29 -36.15
C GLU A 69 -15.97 14.37 -35.69
N GLY A 70 -15.58 15.43 -34.98
CA GLY A 70 -14.24 15.55 -34.39
C GLY A 70 -14.01 14.68 -33.14
N PHE A 71 -15.07 14.12 -32.54
CA PHE A 71 -15.01 13.19 -31.42
C PHE A 71 -15.22 11.76 -31.93
N ASN A 72 -14.21 11.23 -32.62
CA ASN A 72 -14.15 9.80 -32.93
C ASN A 72 -13.87 9.03 -31.63
N LEU A 73 -14.92 8.84 -30.82
CA LEU A 73 -14.90 8.21 -29.48
C LEU A 73 -14.46 6.74 -29.50
N TYR A 74 -14.24 6.16 -30.69
CA TYR A 74 -13.78 4.80 -30.88
C TYR A 74 -12.29 4.65 -31.23
N SER A 75 -11.55 5.74 -31.51
CA SER A 75 -10.20 5.60 -32.08
C SER A 75 -9.03 6.07 -31.19
N ASP A 76 -9.26 6.72 -30.04
CA ASP A 76 -8.15 7.17 -29.18
C ASP A 76 -8.49 7.12 -27.67
N PRO A 77 -7.93 6.14 -26.92
CA PRO A 77 -8.13 6.00 -25.47
C PRO A 77 -7.65 7.22 -24.65
N GLN A 78 -6.74 8.05 -25.17
CA GLN A 78 -6.17 9.17 -24.41
C GLN A 78 -7.10 10.39 -24.35
N ASN A 79 -8.10 10.50 -25.23
CA ASN A 79 -9.04 11.63 -25.23
C ASN A 79 -10.22 11.48 -24.25
N LEU A 80 -10.44 10.29 -23.68
CA LEU A 80 -11.46 10.07 -22.63
C LEU A 80 -11.14 10.85 -21.34
N ALA A 81 -9.87 11.23 -21.13
CA ALA A 81 -9.39 11.94 -19.94
C ALA A 81 -9.79 13.42 -19.86
N LYS A 82 -10.49 13.97 -20.87
CA LYS A 82 -11.06 15.33 -20.84
C LYS A 82 -12.53 15.39 -20.42
N ALA A 83 -13.04 14.32 -19.79
CA ALA A 83 -14.31 14.40 -19.07
C ALA A 83 -14.19 15.41 -17.92
N ILE A 84 -15.15 16.35 -17.84
CA ILE A 84 -15.24 17.31 -16.74
C ILE A 84 -15.28 16.50 -15.43
N LEU A 85 -14.28 16.68 -14.57
CA LEU A 85 -14.20 16.05 -13.25
C LEU A 85 -15.31 16.64 -12.37
N ILE A 86 -16.54 16.11 -12.50
CA ILE A 86 -17.74 16.59 -11.80
C ILE A 86 -17.61 16.44 -10.28
N SER A 87 -16.71 15.60 -9.78
CA SER A 87 -16.35 15.59 -8.34
C SER A 87 -15.87 16.95 -7.83
N LYS A 88 -15.42 17.86 -8.72
CA LYS A 88 -15.07 19.25 -8.42
C LYS A 88 -16.20 20.26 -8.71
N ALA A 89 -17.26 19.88 -9.42
CA ALA A 89 -18.40 20.73 -9.70
C ALA A 89 -19.43 20.65 -8.55
N ARG A 90 -19.75 21.79 -7.93
CA ARG A 90 -20.73 21.87 -6.83
C ARG A 90 -22.16 21.75 -7.38
N PHE A 91 -22.66 20.53 -7.52
CA PHE A 91 -24.09 20.30 -7.72
C PHE A 91 -24.83 20.34 -6.37
N ALA A 92 -26.09 20.75 -6.38
CA ALA A 92 -26.98 20.55 -5.23
C ALA A 92 -27.09 19.05 -4.91
N ARG A 93 -27.48 18.73 -3.66
CA ARG A 93 -27.55 17.33 -3.18
C ARG A 93 -28.48 16.43 -3.99
N PHE A 94 -29.40 17.01 -4.74
CA PHE A 94 -30.34 16.30 -5.60
C PHE A 94 -30.50 17.08 -6.90
N LYS A 95 -30.48 16.36 -8.02
CA LYS A 95 -30.76 16.91 -9.33
C LYS A 95 -31.98 16.20 -9.92
N ILE A 96 -33.01 16.96 -10.24
CA ILE A 96 -34.15 16.47 -11.00
C ILE A 96 -34.02 17.06 -12.40
N SER A 97 -33.83 16.18 -13.38
CA SER A 97 -33.80 16.56 -14.79
C SER A 97 -35.15 16.19 -15.41
N LEU A 98 -35.92 17.21 -15.82
CA LEU A 98 -37.14 17.02 -16.58
C LEU A 98 -36.77 16.98 -18.07
N VAL A 99 -37.03 15.87 -18.73
CA VAL A 99 -36.77 15.72 -20.17
C VAL A 99 -38.10 15.76 -20.90
N MET A 100 -38.24 16.73 -21.79
CA MET A 100 -39.42 16.92 -22.64
C MET A 100 -38.97 16.83 -24.10
N PRO A 101 -39.08 15.65 -24.75
CA PRO A 101 -38.87 15.56 -26.19
C PRO A 101 -39.91 16.44 -26.91
N SER A 102 -39.51 17.05 -28.03
CA SER A 102 -40.43 17.87 -28.83
C SER A 102 -41.63 17.04 -29.30
N MET A 103 -42.79 17.69 -29.45
CA MET A 103 -44.09 17.09 -29.82
C MET A 103 -44.11 16.26 -31.12
N PHE A 104 -43.03 16.26 -31.90
CA PHE A 104 -43.03 15.82 -33.30
C PHE A 104 -42.26 14.52 -33.59
N LEU A 105 -41.68 13.86 -32.58
CA LEU A 105 -40.95 12.61 -32.78
C LEU A 105 -41.90 11.41 -32.89
N ARG A 106 -42.66 11.35 -33.99
CA ARG A 106 -43.61 10.25 -34.27
C ARG A 106 -42.90 8.98 -34.78
N GLU A 107 -41.68 9.10 -35.28
CA GLU A 107 -40.85 7.99 -35.78
C GLU A 107 -39.37 8.32 -35.55
N VAL A 108 -38.77 7.78 -34.49
CA VAL A 108 -37.32 7.85 -34.27
C VAL A 108 -36.83 6.42 -34.08
N SER A 109 -35.91 5.98 -34.94
CA SER A 109 -35.27 4.66 -34.85
C SER A 109 -34.52 4.50 -33.52
N SER A 110 -34.33 3.26 -33.07
CA SER A 110 -33.66 2.91 -31.80
C SER A 110 -32.31 3.61 -31.59
N ASP A 111 -31.60 3.93 -32.67
CA ASP A 111 -30.21 4.37 -32.65
C ASP A 111 -30.04 5.86 -32.37
N HIS A 112 -31.10 6.66 -32.52
CA HIS A 112 -31.10 8.06 -32.09
C HIS A 112 -31.35 8.18 -30.57
N TRP A 113 -32.07 7.22 -29.98
CA TRP A 113 -32.37 7.21 -28.55
C TRP A 113 -31.13 6.95 -27.70
N THR A 114 -30.26 6.04 -28.12
CA THR A 114 -28.99 5.71 -27.42
C THR A 114 -28.04 6.90 -27.35
N ASN A 115 -27.96 7.70 -28.42
CA ASN A 115 -27.12 8.90 -28.46
C ASN A 115 -27.65 10.06 -27.60
N TRP A 116 -28.98 10.19 -27.46
CA TRP A 116 -29.63 11.20 -26.60
C TRP A 116 -29.63 10.85 -25.12
N LEU A 117 -29.85 9.56 -24.80
CA LEU A 117 -29.80 9.00 -23.45
C LEU A 117 -28.38 8.62 -23.01
N HIS A 118 -27.38 9.02 -23.79
CA HIS A 118 -26.02 9.27 -23.34
C HIS A 118 -25.88 10.71 -22.83
N PRO A 119 -26.53 11.17 -21.72
CA PRO A 119 -25.86 12.23 -20.99
C PRO A 119 -24.47 11.71 -20.63
N PRO A 120 -23.48 12.58 -20.44
CA PRO A 120 -22.18 12.21 -19.88
C PRO A 120 -22.38 11.77 -18.42
N ILE A 121 -23.06 10.66 -18.21
CA ILE A 121 -23.22 9.96 -16.96
C ILE A 121 -21.95 9.15 -16.84
N MET A 122 -21.09 9.62 -15.93
CA MET A 122 -19.97 8.93 -15.28
C MET A 122 -19.81 7.44 -15.65
N GLN A 123 -19.30 7.17 -16.84
CA GLN A 123 -18.74 5.88 -17.18
C GLN A 123 -17.25 5.96 -16.83
N GLU A 124 -16.85 5.29 -15.75
CA GLU A 124 -15.46 4.90 -15.62
C GLU A 124 -15.32 3.58 -16.40
N ALA A 125 -14.79 3.68 -17.62
CA ALA A 125 -14.37 2.51 -18.35
C ALA A 125 -13.07 2.00 -17.70
N TYR A 126 -13.12 0.82 -17.10
CA TYR A 126 -11.92 0.15 -16.60
C TYR A 126 -11.46 -0.87 -17.63
N TRP A 127 -10.23 -0.69 -18.11
CA TRP A 127 -9.56 -1.71 -18.91
C TRP A 127 -8.96 -2.76 -17.98
N HIS A 128 -9.37 -4.01 -18.12
CA HIS A 128 -8.78 -5.13 -17.39
C HIS A 128 -7.87 -5.91 -18.34
N GLU A 129 -6.56 -5.71 -18.22
CA GLU A 129 -5.56 -6.32 -19.13
C GLU A 129 -5.65 -7.85 -19.19
N ASN A 130 -6.04 -8.51 -18.09
CA ASN A 130 -6.06 -9.98 -18.01
C ASN A 130 -7.23 -10.66 -18.74
N LEU A 131 -8.28 -9.96 -19.17
CA LEU A 131 -9.47 -10.59 -19.76
C LEU A 131 -9.72 -10.25 -21.23
N ASN A 132 -8.95 -9.33 -21.84
CA ASN A 132 -9.22 -8.79 -23.18
C ASN A 132 -10.72 -8.40 -23.40
N GLN A 133 -11.42 -8.03 -22.33
CA GLN A 133 -12.83 -7.66 -22.35
C GLN A 133 -13.02 -6.26 -21.76
N PHE A 134 -13.75 -5.41 -22.48
CA PHE A 134 -14.21 -4.13 -21.97
C PHE A 134 -15.35 -4.36 -20.98
N HIS A 135 -15.13 -4.03 -19.72
CA HIS A 135 -16.21 -3.95 -18.74
C HIS A 135 -16.52 -2.48 -18.43
N TYR A 136 -17.70 -2.05 -18.85
CA TYR A 136 -18.23 -0.73 -18.52
C TYR A 136 -18.81 -0.78 -17.10
N ALA A 137 -18.11 -0.21 -16.13
CA ALA A 137 -18.69 0.06 -14.81
C ALA A 137 -19.44 1.38 -14.88
N VAL A 138 -20.77 1.31 -15.00
CA VAL A 138 -21.63 2.50 -14.94
C VAL A 138 -21.83 2.84 -13.46
N ASN A 139 -21.11 3.85 -12.97
CA ASN A 139 -21.30 4.37 -11.62
C ASN A 139 -22.51 5.32 -11.64
N ASN A 140 -23.64 4.83 -11.14
CA ASN A 140 -24.89 5.59 -11.13
C ASN A 140 -24.75 6.81 -10.21
N ALA A 141 -25.13 7.99 -10.71
CA ALA A 141 -25.36 9.12 -9.84
C ALA A 141 -26.66 8.86 -9.06
N VAL A 142 -26.54 8.26 -7.86
CA VAL A 142 -27.66 7.81 -7.00
C VAL A 142 -28.68 8.92 -6.70
N ASN A 143 -28.27 10.18 -6.81
CA ASN A 143 -29.08 11.37 -6.50
C ASN A 143 -29.63 12.12 -7.73
N VAL A 144 -29.51 11.53 -8.93
CA VAL A 144 -30.05 12.11 -10.17
C VAL A 144 -31.33 11.35 -10.55
N PHE A 145 -32.44 12.06 -10.58
CA PHE A 145 -33.72 11.54 -11.05
C PHE A 145 -34.04 12.19 -12.39
N VAL A 146 -34.30 11.35 -13.40
CA VAL A 146 -34.74 11.82 -14.71
C VAL A 146 -36.23 11.59 -14.79
N ILE A 147 -37.01 12.66 -14.89
CA ILE A 147 -38.44 12.57 -15.17
C ILE A 147 -38.61 12.82 -16.66
N TRP A 148 -38.90 11.76 -17.41
CA TRP A 148 -39.23 11.84 -18.81
C TRP A 148 -40.71 12.13 -18.96
N VAL A 149 -41.07 13.23 -19.63
CA VAL A 149 -42.47 13.54 -19.94
C VAL A 149 -42.76 13.15 -21.39
N THR A 150 -43.71 12.25 -21.63
CA THR A 150 -44.10 11.81 -22.98
C THR A 150 -45.59 11.94 -23.19
N MET A 151 -46.02 12.30 -24.40
CA MET A 151 -47.43 12.28 -24.82
C MET A 151 -47.79 11.02 -25.61
N LEU A 152 -46.84 10.10 -25.79
CA LEU A 152 -47.10 8.83 -26.47
C LEU A 152 -48.02 7.97 -25.61
N ASP A 153 -48.94 7.26 -26.28
CA ASP A 153 -49.73 6.22 -25.64
C ASP A 153 -48.80 5.14 -25.08
N GLU A 154 -49.14 4.64 -23.90
CA GLU A 154 -48.33 3.70 -23.14
C GLU A 154 -47.95 2.46 -23.97
N GLU A 155 -48.91 1.92 -24.73
CA GLU A 155 -48.73 0.72 -25.56
C GLU A 155 -47.72 0.93 -26.71
N ARG A 156 -47.49 2.18 -27.11
CA ARG A 156 -46.56 2.55 -28.18
C ARG A 156 -45.19 2.96 -27.64
N PHE A 157 -45.10 3.21 -26.34
CA PHE A 157 -43.88 3.63 -25.69
C PHE A 157 -43.04 2.41 -25.33
N ASN A 158 -42.24 1.94 -26.29
CA ASN A 158 -41.24 0.90 -26.09
C ASN A 158 -39.84 1.49 -26.25
N PRO A 159 -39.38 2.34 -25.31
CA PRO A 159 -38.04 2.86 -25.40
C PRO A 159 -37.06 1.67 -25.37
N PRO A 160 -36.02 1.66 -26.22
CA PRO A 160 -34.91 0.73 -26.06
C PRO A 160 -34.16 1.13 -24.78
N LEU A 161 -34.73 0.82 -23.62
CA LEU A 161 -34.15 1.00 -22.30
C LEU A 161 -33.07 -0.06 -22.02
N ILE A 162 -32.43 -0.52 -23.09
CA ILE A 162 -31.28 -1.37 -23.05
C ILE A 162 -30.16 -0.46 -22.53
N THR A 163 -29.84 -0.59 -21.25
CA THR A 163 -28.57 -0.24 -20.57
C THR A 163 -28.49 0.94 -19.60
N TYR A 164 -29.45 1.87 -19.51
CA TYR A 164 -29.24 3.05 -18.66
C TYR A 164 -29.82 2.91 -17.25
N SER A 165 -28.91 2.81 -16.27
CA SER A 165 -29.17 2.58 -14.85
C SER A 165 -29.44 3.88 -14.08
N VAL A 166 -30.31 4.75 -14.59
CA VAL A 166 -30.71 5.98 -13.89
C VAL A 166 -32.06 5.75 -13.21
N ASN A 167 -32.34 6.44 -12.10
CA ASN A 167 -33.68 6.49 -11.55
C ASN A 167 -34.58 7.27 -12.53
N ILE A 168 -35.20 6.58 -13.48
CA ILE A 168 -36.06 7.16 -14.52
C ILE A 168 -37.53 7.05 -14.07
N ALA A 169 -38.20 8.18 -13.97
CA ALA A 169 -39.65 8.24 -13.90
C ALA A 169 -40.20 8.69 -15.25
N ILE A 170 -41.29 8.10 -15.70
CA ILE A 170 -41.90 8.40 -17.00
C ILE A 170 -43.30 8.95 -16.74
N ALA A 171 -43.48 10.23 -17.00
CA ALA A 171 -44.74 10.95 -16.94
C ALA A 171 -45.43 10.87 -18.31
N PHE A 172 -46.43 10.01 -18.45
CA PHE A 172 -47.33 9.97 -19.60
C PHE A 172 -48.38 11.07 -19.47
N VAL A 173 -48.40 12.02 -20.39
CA VAL A 173 -49.36 13.13 -20.43
C VAL A 173 -50.41 12.81 -21.49
N THR A 174 -51.61 12.42 -21.05
CA THR A 174 -52.77 12.27 -21.94
C THR A 174 -53.63 13.52 -21.91
N ARG A 175 -54.55 13.68 -22.88
CA ARG A 175 -55.45 14.85 -22.97
C ARG A 175 -56.28 15.07 -21.72
N GLU A 176 -56.55 14.02 -20.96
CA GLU A 176 -57.44 14.06 -19.80
C GLU A 176 -56.70 14.02 -18.46
N ARG A 177 -55.53 13.36 -18.37
CA ARG A 177 -54.78 13.17 -17.11
C ARG A 177 -53.27 12.97 -17.35
N VAL A 178 -52.46 13.37 -16.37
CA VAL A 178 -51.05 12.97 -16.29
C VAL A 178 -50.95 11.65 -15.51
N LYS A 179 -50.48 10.59 -16.16
CA LYS A 179 -50.15 9.29 -15.55
C LYS A 179 -48.65 9.18 -15.34
N LEU A 180 -48.19 9.18 -14.08
CA LEU A 180 -46.78 9.00 -13.76
C LEU A 180 -46.49 7.53 -13.45
N LYS A 181 -45.70 6.87 -14.30
CA LYS A 181 -45.16 5.54 -14.02
C LYS A 181 -43.69 5.67 -13.66
N ILE A 182 -43.30 5.13 -12.51
CA ILE A 182 -41.88 5.02 -12.17
C ILE A 182 -41.42 3.65 -12.62
N CYS A 183 -40.42 3.63 -13.49
CA CYS A 183 -39.82 2.43 -14.00
C CYS A 183 -38.50 2.25 -13.24
N ILE A 184 -38.44 1.25 -12.36
CA ILE A 184 -37.23 0.94 -11.61
C ILE A 184 -36.64 -0.32 -12.25
N PRO A 185 -35.35 -0.35 -12.60
CA PRO A 185 -34.73 -1.57 -13.08
C PRO A 185 -34.87 -2.65 -11.99
N HIS A 186 -35.41 -3.81 -12.34
CA HIS A 186 -35.55 -4.93 -11.41
C HIS A 186 -34.18 -5.58 -11.23
N GLY A 187 -33.69 -5.66 -9.99
CA GLY A 187 -32.27 -5.87 -9.69
C GLY A 187 -31.79 -7.32 -9.65
N ASP A 188 -32.66 -8.32 -9.75
CA ASP A 188 -32.29 -9.68 -9.35
C ASP A 188 -31.93 -10.63 -10.52
N GLU A 189 -32.18 -10.26 -11.79
CA GLU A 189 -31.87 -11.09 -12.97
C GLU A 189 -31.05 -10.32 -14.02
N MET A 190 -29.76 -10.06 -13.73
CA MET A 190 -28.85 -9.32 -14.64
C MET A 190 -28.10 -10.18 -15.67
N ARG A 191 -28.46 -11.46 -15.87
CA ARG A 191 -27.75 -12.32 -16.85
C ARG A 191 -28.31 -12.26 -18.28
N GLU A 192 -29.54 -11.79 -18.47
CA GLU A 192 -30.08 -11.52 -19.79
C GLU A 192 -30.70 -10.12 -19.78
N THR A 193 -30.44 -9.34 -20.83
CA THR A 193 -30.90 -7.96 -21.11
C THR A 193 -31.87 -7.36 -20.08
N PRO A 194 -31.52 -6.26 -19.37
CA PRO A 194 -32.40 -5.65 -18.39
C PRO A 194 -33.61 -5.03 -19.09
N TYR A 195 -34.69 -5.80 -19.23
CA TYR A 195 -35.99 -5.25 -19.59
C TYR A 195 -36.54 -4.53 -18.37
N TYR A 196 -37.03 -3.31 -18.56
CA TYR A 196 -37.87 -2.63 -17.56
C TYR A 196 -39.23 -3.33 -17.53
N SER A 197 -39.28 -4.56 -17.00
CA SER A 197 -40.44 -5.44 -17.07
C SER A 197 -41.55 -5.06 -16.07
N SER A 198 -41.28 -4.13 -15.13
CA SER A 198 -42.29 -3.69 -14.15
C SER A 198 -42.27 -2.19 -13.92
N CYS A 199 -42.88 -1.42 -14.83
CA CYS A 199 -43.30 -0.06 -14.55
C CYS A 199 -44.59 -0.10 -13.72
N LYS A 200 -44.51 0.18 -12.42
CA LYS A 200 -45.72 0.25 -11.58
C LYS A 200 -46.44 1.57 -11.84
N GLU A 201 -47.70 1.49 -12.27
CA GLU A 201 -48.58 2.66 -12.33
C GLU A 201 -48.81 3.16 -10.90
N LEU A 202 -48.20 4.29 -10.58
CA LEU A 202 -48.40 4.91 -9.28
C LEU A 202 -49.61 5.84 -9.37
N LYS A 203 -50.67 5.51 -8.62
CA LYS A 203 -51.71 6.49 -8.30
C LYS A 203 -50.99 7.72 -7.73
N THR A 204 -51.23 8.89 -8.32
CA THR A 204 -50.48 10.16 -8.13
C THR A 204 -50.22 10.57 -6.67
N ARG A 205 -50.99 10.05 -5.70
CA ARG A 205 -50.75 10.23 -4.26
C ARG A 205 -49.51 9.51 -3.70
N GLY A 206 -48.89 8.55 -4.41
CA GLY A 206 -47.81 7.69 -3.89
C GLY A 206 -46.37 8.01 -4.36
N VAL A 207 -46.21 8.74 -5.47
CA VAL A 207 -44.89 9.00 -6.10
C VAL A 207 -44.02 9.90 -5.23
N VAL A 208 -44.61 10.99 -4.75
CA VAL A 208 -43.95 11.95 -3.86
C VAL A 208 -43.42 11.21 -2.62
N PRO A 209 -44.22 10.46 -1.83
CA PRO A 209 -43.71 9.63 -0.74
C PRO A 209 -42.57 8.68 -1.11
N MET A 210 -42.58 8.08 -2.31
CA MET A 210 -41.54 7.15 -2.76
C MET A 210 -40.23 7.85 -3.11
N ILE A 211 -40.27 8.94 -3.88
CA ILE A 211 -39.10 9.79 -4.15
C ILE A 211 -38.58 10.38 -2.83
N PHE A 212 -39.47 10.83 -1.95
CA PHE A 212 -39.08 11.28 -0.61
C PHE A 212 -38.55 10.15 0.27
N LYS A 213 -38.92 8.89 0.05
CA LYS A 213 -38.31 7.75 0.73
C LYS A 213 -36.85 7.58 0.32
N PHE A 214 -36.53 7.80 -0.96
CA PHE A 214 -35.15 7.78 -1.48
C PHE A 214 -34.35 9.04 -1.11
N VAL A 215 -35.00 10.18 -0.95
CA VAL A 215 -34.38 11.47 -0.56
C VAL A 215 -34.18 11.58 0.96
N ARG A 216 -35.01 10.88 1.75
CA ARG A 216 -34.91 10.90 3.21
C ARG A 216 -33.68 10.12 3.64
N ASN A 217 -32.95 10.69 4.59
CA ASN A 217 -31.91 9.95 5.28
C ASN A 217 -32.53 8.69 5.90
N PRO A 218 -32.00 7.50 5.57
CA PRO A 218 -32.48 6.27 6.19
C PRO A 218 -32.32 6.36 7.71
N LYS A 219 -33.40 6.06 8.42
CA LYS A 219 -33.40 5.99 9.89
C LYS A 219 -32.82 4.67 10.39
N THR A 220 -32.76 3.67 9.53
CA THR A 220 -32.36 2.30 9.84
C THR A 220 -31.34 1.82 8.81
N PHE A 221 -30.24 1.25 9.28
CA PHE A 221 -29.30 0.49 8.46
C PHE A 221 -29.28 -0.97 8.91
N TYR A 222 -29.10 -1.87 7.96
CA TYR A 222 -28.99 -3.29 8.19
C TYR A 222 -27.53 -3.71 8.19
N TYR A 223 -27.05 -4.39 9.23
CA TYR A 223 -25.66 -4.83 9.26
C TYR A 223 -25.52 -6.23 8.65
N LYS A 224 -24.81 -6.32 7.53
CA LYS A 224 -24.53 -7.57 6.81
C LYS A 224 -23.16 -8.09 7.24
N GLY A 225 -23.14 -8.86 8.33
CA GLY A 225 -21.93 -9.49 8.85
C GLY A 225 -22.21 -10.41 10.03
N LYS A 226 -21.25 -11.28 10.36
CA LYS A 226 -21.40 -12.24 11.46
C LYS A 226 -21.37 -11.54 12.83
N SER A 227 -22.40 -11.82 13.63
CA SER A 227 -22.49 -11.60 15.08
C SER A 227 -22.06 -10.22 15.57
N ILE A 228 -22.88 -9.21 15.29
CA ILE A 228 -22.89 -7.95 16.05
C ILE A 228 -23.92 -8.05 17.17
N ASN A 229 -23.56 -7.60 18.36
CA ASN A 229 -24.50 -7.44 19.45
C ASN A 229 -25.36 -6.17 19.24
N PHE A 230 -26.55 -6.32 18.64
CA PHE A 230 -27.45 -5.20 18.39
C PHE A 230 -27.95 -4.52 19.67
N ALA A 231 -28.08 -5.26 20.78
CA ALA A 231 -28.46 -4.69 22.08
C ALA A 231 -27.40 -3.72 22.62
N LEU A 232 -26.13 -3.98 22.29
CA LEU A 232 -25.01 -3.11 22.64
C LEU A 232 -25.06 -1.79 21.85
N ILE A 233 -25.36 -1.85 20.56
CA ILE A 233 -25.48 -0.67 19.69
C ILE A 233 -26.68 0.21 20.12
N SER A 234 -27.81 -0.41 20.46
CA SER A 234 -29.03 0.30 20.88
C SER A 234 -29.00 0.80 22.32
N SER A 235 -28.02 0.38 23.14
CA SER A 235 -27.86 0.85 24.50
C SER A 235 -27.74 2.38 24.56
N GLN A 236 -28.26 3.02 25.61
CA GLN A 236 -28.09 4.46 25.88
C GLN A 236 -26.73 4.79 26.52
N LYS A 237 -26.09 3.82 27.18
CA LYS A 237 -24.80 4.04 27.85
C LYS A 237 -23.65 3.96 26.85
N LEU A 238 -22.85 5.02 26.73
CA LEU A 238 -21.71 5.01 25.80
C LEU A 238 -20.68 3.97 26.28
N ILE A 239 -20.25 3.10 25.38
CA ILE A 239 -19.19 2.15 25.69
C ILE A 239 -17.88 2.93 25.68
N ASN A 240 -17.14 2.85 26.78
CA ASN A 240 -15.77 3.31 26.77
C ASN A 240 -14.92 2.22 26.08
N PRO A 241 -14.38 2.46 24.87
CA PRO A 241 -13.56 1.46 24.17
C PRO A 241 -12.31 1.08 24.96
N PHE A 242 -11.88 1.91 25.92
CA PHE A 242 -10.67 1.74 26.73
C PHE A 242 -10.92 1.07 28.10
N LYS A 243 -12.15 0.65 28.44
CA LYS A 243 -12.44 -0.03 29.73
C LYS A 243 -12.33 -1.56 29.59
N SER A 244 -11.41 -2.16 30.33
CA SER A 244 -10.58 -3.29 29.89
C SER A 244 -11.05 -4.73 30.17
N ARG A 245 -12.35 -5.04 30.28
CA ARG A 245 -12.77 -6.44 30.60
C ARG A 245 -13.66 -7.13 29.59
N GLU A 246 -14.34 -6.41 28.70
CA GLU A 246 -15.16 -7.04 27.67
C GLU A 246 -14.53 -6.78 26.30
N THR A 247 -14.20 -7.86 25.59
CA THR A 247 -13.70 -7.83 24.22
C THR A 247 -14.83 -7.52 23.25
N LYS A 248 -15.24 -6.25 23.21
CA LYS A 248 -16.25 -5.76 22.26
C LYS A 248 -15.61 -5.52 20.91
N LYS A 249 -16.22 -6.02 19.84
CA LYS A 249 -15.68 -5.85 18.49
C LYS A 249 -15.59 -4.36 18.15
N SER A 250 -14.52 -3.95 17.48
CA SER A 250 -14.30 -2.54 17.11
C SER A 250 -15.47 -1.97 16.32
N GLU A 251 -16.05 -2.81 15.47
CA GLU A 251 -17.19 -2.58 14.61
C GLU A 251 -18.44 -2.20 15.40
N GLU A 252 -18.68 -2.85 16.54
CA GLU A 252 -19.83 -2.58 17.43
C GLU A 252 -19.71 -1.21 18.09
N ILE A 253 -18.48 -0.84 18.49
CA ILE A 253 -18.19 0.47 19.09
C ILE A 253 -18.43 1.58 18.06
N PHE A 254 -17.95 1.41 16.82
CA PHE A 254 -18.17 2.39 15.76
C PHE A 254 -19.64 2.51 15.37
N ALA A 255 -20.34 1.39 15.23
CA ALA A 255 -21.77 1.39 14.94
C ALA A 255 -22.55 2.12 16.05
N GLN A 256 -22.20 1.94 17.33
CA GLN A 256 -22.82 2.68 18.44
C GLN A 256 -22.56 4.19 18.33
N ILE A 257 -21.30 4.61 18.15
CA ILE A 257 -20.93 6.04 18.06
C ILE A 257 -21.67 6.70 16.90
N ILE A 258 -21.67 6.07 15.73
CA ILE A 258 -22.25 6.61 14.51
C ILE A 258 -23.77 6.56 14.53
N GLY A 259 -24.37 5.49 15.06
CA GLY A 259 -25.82 5.39 15.23
C GLY A 259 -26.36 6.52 16.09
N ARG A 260 -25.68 6.83 17.20
CA ARG A 260 -26.07 7.96 18.06
C ARG A 260 -25.89 9.31 17.39
N HIS A 261 -24.71 9.56 16.81
CA HIS A 261 -24.41 10.84 16.19
C HIS A 261 -25.28 11.10 14.94
N GLY A 262 -25.61 10.05 14.21
CA GLY A 262 -26.49 10.11 13.04
C GLY A 262 -27.98 10.06 13.35
N ASN A 263 -28.37 9.74 14.59
CA ASN A 263 -29.75 9.37 14.95
C ASN A 263 -30.31 8.27 14.03
N VAL A 264 -29.53 7.19 13.91
CA VAL A 264 -29.77 6.04 13.05
C VAL A 264 -29.73 4.76 13.88
N SER A 265 -30.69 3.87 13.65
CA SER A 265 -30.74 2.55 14.27
C SER A 265 -30.08 1.50 13.38
N PHE A 266 -29.38 0.54 13.97
CA PHE A 266 -28.85 -0.62 13.25
C PHE A 266 -29.70 -1.84 13.55
N LEU A 267 -30.10 -2.57 12.51
CA LEU A 267 -30.88 -3.80 12.58
C LEU A 267 -30.09 -4.98 12.00
N PRO A 268 -30.35 -6.22 12.45
CA PRO A 268 -29.81 -7.41 11.80
C PRO A 268 -30.29 -7.49 10.36
N TYR A 269 -29.37 -7.79 9.44
CA TYR A 269 -29.72 -7.99 8.02
C TYR A 269 -30.70 -9.14 7.88
N ASP A 270 -31.88 -8.83 7.34
CA ASP A 270 -32.90 -9.83 6.98
C ASP A 270 -32.73 -10.17 5.51
N TYR A 271 -32.58 -11.46 5.21
CA TYR A 271 -32.22 -11.96 3.87
C TYR A 271 -33.26 -11.58 2.81
N TYR A 272 -34.51 -11.31 3.20
CA TYR A 272 -35.63 -11.15 2.28
C TYR A 272 -35.78 -9.76 1.62
N ASN A 273 -34.97 -8.75 1.98
CA ASN A 273 -35.13 -7.40 1.40
C ASN A 273 -33.78 -6.74 1.03
N SER A 274 -33.31 -7.03 -0.20
CA SER A 274 -32.08 -6.45 -0.79
C SER A 274 -32.12 -4.93 -1.01
N THR A 275 -33.29 -4.29 -0.87
CA THR A 275 -33.47 -2.85 -1.13
C THR A 275 -33.21 -1.95 0.07
N ASN A 276 -32.98 -2.53 1.26
CA ASN A 276 -32.76 -1.75 2.47
C ASN A 276 -31.31 -1.26 2.57
N PRO A 277 -31.08 -0.05 3.12
CA PRO A 277 -29.74 0.45 3.41
C PRO A 277 -28.96 -0.55 4.25
N ALA A 278 -27.85 -1.06 3.76
CA ALA A 278 -27.03 -2.03 4.46
C ALA A 278 -25.59 -1.56 4.62
N ILE A 279 -24.95 -2.05 5.67
CA ILE A 279 -23.53 -1.81 5.96
C ILE A 279 -22.89 -3.17 6.13
N GLN A 280 -21.86 -3.41 5.34
CA GLN A 280 -21.03 -4.60 5.41
C GLN A 280 -19.59 -4.18 5.72
N ILE A 281 -18.90 -4.96 6.55
CA ILE A 281 -17.47 -4.82 6.77
C ILE A 281 -16.83 -6.07 6.20
N GLY A 282 -15.90 -5.89 5.27
CA GLY A 282 -15.31 -7.02 4.57
C GLY A 282 -14.29 -6.61 3.53
N LYS A 283 -13.85 -7.63 2.80
CA LYS A 283 -13.03 -7.46 1.60
C LYS A 283 -13.88 -6.87 0.49
N PHE A 284 -13.30 -5.98 -0.31
CA PHE A 284 -13.96 -5.47 -1.50
C PHE A 284 -13.83 -6.48 -2.63
N THR A 285 -14.94 -6.78 -3.29
CA THR A 285 -14.91 -7.45 -4.58
C THR A 285 -14.81 -6.40 -5.68
N VAL A 286 -14.26 -6.76 -6.84
CA VAL A 286 -14.21 -5.84 -7.99
C VAL A 286 -15.63 -5.38 -8.38
N PHE A 287 -16.64 -6.22 -8.16
CA PHE A 287 -18.02 -6.02 -8.61
C PHE A 287 -18.95 -5.28 -7.63
N ASP A 288 -18.49 -4.91 -6.43
CA ASP A 288 -19.34 -4.23 -5.45
C ASP A 288 -19.70 -2.79 -5.91
N ARG A 289 -20.93 -2.56 -6.39
CA ARG A 289 -21.39 -1.20 -6.78
C ARG A 289 -21.61 -0.26 -5.59
N SER A 290 -21.46 -0.78 -4.37
CA SER A 290 -21.64 -0.11 -3.09
C SER A 290 -20.63 1.02 -2.88
N LEU A 291 -21.01 2.04 -2.11
CA LEU A 291 -20.04 3.05 -1.67
C LEU A 291 -19.00 2.38 -0.76
N ARG A 292 -17.73 2.49 -1.14
CA ARG A 292 -16.61 1.84 -0.44
C ARG A 292 -15.80 2.84 0.37
N ILE A 293 -15.52 2.51 1.62
CA ILE A 293 -14.57 3.25 2.46
C ILE A 293 -13.44 2.29 2.82
N THR A 294 -12.32 2.41 2.12
CA THR A 294 -11.11 1.63 2.40
C THR A 294 -10.59 1.98 3.78
N ILE A 295 -10.49 0.98 4.65
CA ILE A 295 -9.93 1.14 5.99
C ILE A 295 -8.44 0.77 5.96
N LYS A 296 -8.11 -0.33 5.30
CA LYS A 296 -6.76 -0.89 5.25
C LYS A 296 -6.63 -1.85 4.07
N PHE A 297 -5.40 -2.18 3.73
CA PHE A 297 -5.08 -3.36 2.93
C PHE A 297 -4.69 -4.47 3.90
N THR A 298 -5.28 -5.65 3.73
CA THR A 298 -4.97 -6.83 4.51
C THR A 298 -4.53 -7.92 3.58
N GLY A 299 -3.45 -8.61 3.91
CA GLY A 299 -3.02 -9.78 3.17
C GLY A 299 -2.40 -10.79 4.10
N TRP A 300 -1.66 -11.73 3.53
CA TRP A 300 -0.81 -12.63 4.26
C TRP A 300 0.57 -12.01 4.42
N GLU A 301 1.05 -12.03 5.64
CA GLU A 301 2.38 -11.55 6.00
C GLU A 301 3.03 -12.63 6.85
N PHE A 302 4.34 -12.52 7.05
CA PHE A 302 5.05 -13.42 7.94
C PHE A 302 5.97 -12.67 8.90
N LEU A 303 6.29 -13.30 10.01
CA LEU A 303 7.38 -12.92 10.89
C LEU A 303 8.30 -14.11 11.13
N SER A 304 9.57 -13.83 11.35
CA SER A 304 10.57 -14.83 11.73
C SER A 304 11.64 -14.17 12.60
N CYS A 305 12.26 -14.93 13.50
CA CYS A 305 13.52 -14.53 14.13
C CYS A 305 14.75 -15.20 13.50
N TYR A 306 14.55 -16.08 12.52
CA TYR A 306 15.64 -16.70 11.79
C TYR A 306 16.43 -15.65 11.02
N ARG A 307 17.75 -15.82 11.07
CA ARG A 307 18.73 -14.88 10.57
C ARG A 307 19.87 -15.69 9.98
N GLU A 308 20.16 -15.46 8.70
CA GLU A 308 21.30 -16.13 8.05
C GLU A 308 22.55 -15.31 8.38
N SER A 309 23.49 -15.90 9.13
CA SER A 309 24.81 -15.32 9.34
C SER A 309 25.66 -15.59 8.11
N ARG A 310 25.96 -14.53 7.35
CA ARG A 310 27.00 -14.57 6.33
C ARG A 310 28.19 -13.79 6.86
N ILE A 311 29.35 -14.43 6.81
CA ILE A 311 30.61 -13.77 7.11
C ILE A 311 30.94 -12.90 5.91
N ASP A 312 30.59 -11.61 5.99
CA ASP A 312 31.01 -10.62 5.01
C ASP A 312 32.34 -10.03 5.49
N PHE A 313 33.41 -10.09 4.68
CA PHE A 313 34.72 -9.48 4.98
C PHE A 313 34.69 -7.95 5.16
N ARG A 314 33.51 -7.33 5.03
CA ARG A 314 33.29 -5.90 5.31
C ARG A 314 33.69 -5.53 6.74
N PHE A 315 33.63 -6.48 7.69
CA PHE A 315 34.04 -6.25 9.08
C PHE A 315 35.50 -5.78 9.23
N CYS A 316 36.38 -6.00 8.24
CA CYS A 316 37.75 -5.49 8.24
C CYS A 316 37.81 -3.99 7.90
N ILE A 317 36.88 -3.46 7.10
CA ILE A 317 36.93 -2.06 6.65
C ILE A 317 36.02 -1.16 7.50
N THR A 318 34.94 -1.72 8.05
CA THR A 318 33.96 -1.01 8.89
C THR A 318 34.43 -0.43 10.23
N PRO A 319 35.50 -0.90 10.90
CA PRO A 319 35.91 -0.35 12.20
C PRO A 319 36.11 1.16 12.14
N PHE A 320 36.57 1.66 10.99
CA PHE A 320 36.72 3.09 10.76
C PHE A 320 35.78 3.59 9.67
N GLN A 321 35.19 4.76 9.93
CA GLN A 321 34.40 5.47 8.93
C GLN A 321 35.28 5.87 7.74
N PRO A 322 34.74 5.94 6.51
CA PRO A 322 35.50 6.36 5.33
C PRO A 322 36.22 7.70 5.51
N ALA A 323 35.62 8.64 6.25
CA ALA A 323 36.24 9.92 6.57
C ALA A 323 37.55 9.78 7.36
N LEU A 324 37.63 8.81 8.27
CA LEU A 324 38.83 8.54 9.05
C LEU A 324 39.94 7.97 8.17
N TRP A 325 39.62 7.04 7.27
CA TRP A 325 40.57 6.49 6.30
C TRP A 325 41.15 7.58 5.40
N VAL A 326 40.29 8.48 4.89
CA VAL A 326 40.72 9.64 4.11
C VAL A 326 41.62 10.56 4.95
N SER A 327 41.23 10.85 6.19
CA SER A 327 42.03 11.68 7.10
C SER A 327 43.40 11.05 7.39
N LEU A 328 43.45 9.74 7.61
CA LEU A 328 44.69 9.00 7.83
C LEU A 328 45.59 9.09 6.59
N ALA A 329 45.06 8.82 5.41
CA ALA A 329 45.81 8.91 4.15
C ALA A 329 46.35 10.34 3.90
N VAL A 330 45.54 11.37 4.15
CA VAL A 330 45.94 12.78 4.05
C VAL A 330 47.04 13.11 5.07
N SER A 331 46.92 12.64 6.31
CA SER A 331 47.93 12.88 7.36
C SER A 331 49.28 12.23 7.03
N VAL A 332 49.28 10.98 6.54
CA VAL A 332 50.50 10.28 6.09
C VAL A 332 51.13 11.05 4.93
N ALA A 333 50.35 11.40 3.91
CA ALA A 333 50.83 12.16 2.76
C ALA A 333 51.43 13.51 3.16
N LEU A 334 50.82 14.21 4.12
CA LEU A 334 51.30 15.50 4.62
C LEU A 334 52.62 15.36 5.38
N ILE A 335 52.75 14.37 6.28
CA ILE A 335 54.01 14.15 7.02
C ILE A 335 55.13 13.74 6.07
N VAL A 336 54.84 12.85 5.10
CA VAL A 336 55.81 12.48 4.06
C VAL A 336 56.24 13.70 3.26
N TRP A 337 55.30 14.54 2.82
CA TRP A 337 55.59 15.74 2.06
C TRP A 337 56.44 16.74 2.84
N VAL A 338 56.08 17.04 4.09
CA VAL A 338 56.87 17.93 4.98
C VAL A 338 58.28 17.38 5.19
N THR A 339 58.40 16.07 5.45
CA THR A 339 59.70 15.44 5.69
C THR A 339 60.58 15.52 4.43
N VAL A 340 60.03 15.21 3.25
CA VAL A 340 60.75 15.33 1.97
C VAL A 340 61.16 16.78 1.69
N LEU A 341 60.26 17.75 1.92
CA LEU A 341 60.55 19.17 1.74
C LEU A 341 61.70 19.61 2.63
N VAL A 342 61.71 19.20 3.90
CA VAL A 342 62.77 19.55 4.84
C VAL A 342 64.09 18.90 4.42
N LEU A 343 64.10 17.59 4.12
CA LEU A 343 65.30 16.87 3.65
C LEU A 343 65.92 17.54 2.42
N TYR A 344 65.08 17.98 1.49
CA TYR A 344 65.51 18.71 0.30
C TYR A 344 66.08 20.09 0.68
N SER A 345 65.40 20.83 1.54
CA SER A 345 65.82 22.18 1.97
C SER A 345 67.12 22.19 2.77
N THR A 346 67.41 21.13 3.53
CA THR A 346 68.65 20.98 4.31
C THR A 346 69.80 20.39 3.50
N GLY A 347 69.58 20.06 2.23
CA GLY A 347 70.61 19.45 1.37
C GLY A 347 70.97 18.01 1.73
N MET A 348 70.12 17.30 2.47
CA MET A 348 70.37 15.92 2.91
C MET A 348 69.73 14.87 1.99
N TYR A 349 69.59 15.17 0.69
CA TYR A 349 68.93 14.30 -0.28
C TYR A 349 69.74 13.03 -0.60
N GLU A 350 71.03 12.98 -0.28
CA GLU A 350 71.91 11.83 -0.52
C GLU A 350 71.74 10.71 0.51
N VAL A 351 71.04 10.97 1.62
CA VAL A 351 70.75 9.95 2.62
C VAL A 351 69.71 8.99 2.06
N ALA A 352 70.02 7.69 2.02
CA ALA A 352 69.10 6.63 1.62
C ALA A 352 67.99 6.43 2.68
N PHE A 353 67.07 7.38 2.77
CA PHE A 353 65.91 7.33 3.65
C PHE A 353 64.64 7.55 2.84
N SER A 354 63.67 6.64 2.99
CA SER A 354 62.38 6.71 2.31
C SER A 354 61.29 7.06 3.34
N PRO A 355 60.86 8.34 3.45
CA PRO A 355 59.89 8.74 4.46
C PRO A 355 58.55 8.00 4.34
N TRP A 356 58.09 7.70 3.12
CA TRP A 356 56.79 7.05 2.94
C TRP A 356 56.77 5.61 3.43
N LEU A 357 57.84 4.84 3.20
CA LEU A 357 57.97 3.47 3.72
C LEU A 357 58.08 3.47 5.24
N PHE A 358 58.84 4.42 5.81
CA PHE A 358 58.96 4.58 7.26
C PHE A 358 57.59 4.84 7.91
N MET A 359 56.80 5.74 7.33
CA MET A 359 55.47 6.08 7.84
C MET A 359 54.47 4.93 7.72
N LEU A 360 54.52 4.16 6.63
CA LEU A 360 53.67 2.97 6.48
C LEU A 360 54.10 1.84 7.41
N ALA A 361 55.40 1.55 7.54
CA ALA A 361 55.89 0.52 8.43
C ALA A 361 55.46 0.79 9.88
N THR A 362 55.67 2.01 10.35
CA THR A 362 55.24 2.41 11.70
C THR A 362 53.72 2.36 11.89
N LEU A 363 52.91 2.57 10.83
CA LEU A 363 51.46 2.37 10.84
C LEU A 363 51.05 0.90 11.01
N PHE A 364 51.87 -0.01 10.48
CA PHE A 364 51.70 -1.46 10.62
C PHE A 364 52.46 -2.03 11.83
N GLU A 365 52.86 -1.17 12.79
CA GLU A 365 53.64 -1.53 13.98
C GLU A 365 55.03 -2.15 13.69
N GLU A 366 55.55 -1.96 12.47
CA GLU A 366 56.88 -2.37 12.07
C GLU A 366 57.90 -1.24 12.26
N THR A 367 59.11 -1.61 12.69
CA THR A 367 60.19 -0.64 12.94
C THR A 367 61.22 -0.66 11.83
N ILE A 368 61.57 0.52 11.30
CA ILE A 368 62.64 0.68 10.32
C ILE A 368 63.76 1.52 10.97
N PRO A 369 65.04 1.10 10.88
CA PRO A 369 66.15 1.85 11.44
C PRO A 369 66.27 3.24 10.79
N ILE A 370 66.36 4.28 11.62
CA ILE A 370 66.56 5.66 11.16
C ILE A 370 68.07 5.93 11.06
N PRO A 371 68.56 6.51 9.94
CA PRO A 371 69.96 6.92 9.83
C PRO A 371 70.35 7.90 10.95
N GLY A 372 71.51 7.68 11.59
CA GLY A 372 71.93 8.48 12.75
C GLY A 372 72.13 9.98 12.49
N GLN A 373 72.22 10.41 11.22
CA GLN A 373 72.21 11.83 10.84
C GLN A 373 70.83 12.48 11.04
N LEU A 374 69.76 11.74 10.76
CA LEU A 374 68.37 12.19 10.88
C LEU A 374 67.90 12.16 12.33
N GLU A 375 68.36 11.18 13.11
CA GLU A 375 68.01 11.03 14.52
C GLU A 375 68.40 12.26 15.38
N LYS A 376 69.46 12.99 14.98
CA LYS A 376 69.93 14.19 15.69
C LYS A 376 69.02 15.40 15.52
N LEU A 377 68.05 15.36 14.60
CA LEU A 377 67.15 16.48 14.33
C LEU A 377 65.98 16.48 15.32
N SER A 378 65.94 17.49 16.20
CA SER A 378 64.89 17.64 17.24
C SER A 378 63.48 17.65 16.64
N TRP A 379 63.26 18.40 15.56
CA TRP A 379 61.96 18.51 14.90
C TRP A 379 61.47 17.17 14.35
N LEU A 380 62.37 16.37 13.74
CA LEU A 380 62.03 15.07 13.19
C LEU A 380 61.65 14.11 14.31
N ARG A 381 62.40 14.16 15.42
CA ARG A 381 62.08 13.38 16.62
C ARG A 381 60.70 13.71 17.16
N MET A 382 60.33 14.99 17.25
CA MET A 382 58.99 15.41 17.70
C MET A 382 57.88 14.90 16.78
N ILE A 383 58.04 15.01 15.46
CA ILE A 383 57.05 14.52 14.47
C ILE A 383 56.93 13.00 14.55
N ILE A 384 58.06 12.27 14.54
CA ILE A 384 58.05 10.80 14.59
C ILE A 384 57.49 10.31 15.92
N THR A 385 57.87 10.91 17.06
CA THR A 385 57.31 10.53 18.36
C THR A 385 55.79 10.75 18.41
N SER A 386 55.30 11.88 17.91
CA SER A 386 53.85 12.13 17.82
C SER A 386 53.16 11.15 16.88
N TRP A 387 53.77 10.83 15.73
CA TRP A 387 53.22 9.88 14.77
C TRP A 387 53.18 8.45 15.32
N CYS A 388 54.26 7.97 15.94
CA CYS A 388 54.31 6.63 16.52
C CYS A 388 53.26 6.47 17.63
N LEU A 389 53.07 7.48 18.49
CA LEU A 389 52.02 7.47 19.50
C LEU A 389 50.63 7.37 18.84
N MET A 390 50.38 8.17 17.80
CA MET A 390 49.11 8.14 17.06
C MET A 390 48.88 6.80 16.37
N SER A 391 49.92 6.23 15.76
CA SER A 391 49.87 4.92 15.11
C SER A 391 49.44 3.83 16.09
N VAL A 392 50.12 3.72 17.24
CA VAL A 392 49.81 2.72 18.28
C VAL A 392 48.38 2.89 18.81
N ILE A 393 47.89 4.12 18.95
CA ILE A 393 46.51 4.37 19.37
C ILE A 393 45.52 3.92 18.29
N LEU A 394 45.78 4.27 17.02
CA LEU A 394 44.93 3.89 15.90
C LEU A 394 44.88 2.38 15.69
N THR A 395 46.02 1.69 15.71
CA THR A 395 46.08 0.24 15.53
C THR A 395 45.40 -0.50 16.67
N ASN A 396 45.60 -0.07 17.93
CA ASN A 396 44.91 -0.65 19.08
C ASN A 396 43.39 -0.39 19.03
N CYS A 397 42.96 0.81 18.61
CA CYS A 397 41.54 1.12 18.44
C CYS A 397 40.91 0.30 17.30
N TYR A 398 41.60 0.20 16.17
CA TYR A 398 41.18 -0.62 15.03
C TYR A 398 41.05 -2.10 15.44
N ASN A 399 42.07 -2.66 16.10
CA ASN A 399 42.06 -4.04 16.56
C ASN A 399 40.96 -4.27 17.59
N GLY A 400 40.78 -3.36 18.56
CA GLY A 400 39.71 -3.42 19.55
C GLY A 400 38.32 -3.40 18.92
N LEU A 401 38.07 -2.49 17.98
CA LEU A 401 36.81 -2.40 17.25
C LEU A 401 36.58 -3.61 16.35
N MET A 402 37.59 -4.07 15.63
CA MET A 402 37.52 -5.26 14.78
C MET A 402 37.22 -6.51 15.61
N ILE A 403 37.88 -6.70 16.76
CA ILE A 403 37.60 -7.80 17.69
C ILE A 403 36.19 -7.66 18.27
N THR A 404 35.75 -6.46 18.60
CA THR A 404 34.39 -6.22 19.11
C THR A 404 33.34 -6.57 18.04
N GLU A 405 33.55 -6.20 16.78
CA GLU A 405 32.68 -6.60 15.65
C GLU A 405 32.73 -8.10 15.36
N LEU A 406 33.89 -8.75 15.52
CA LEU A 406 34.02 -10.20 15.40
C LEU A 406 33.29 -10.96 16.52
N ASN A 407 33.24 -10.36 17.72
CA ASN A 407 32.50 -10.90 18.85
C ASN A 407 31.02 -10.50 18.84
N ALA A 408 30.67 -9.41 18.15
CA ALA A 408 29.29 -9.00 17.95
C ALA A 408 28.59 -10.03 17.05
N PRO A 409 27.30 -10.32 17.28
CA PRO A 409 26.54 -11.19 16.39
C PRO A 409 26.55 -10.57 14.99
N PHE A 410 27.10 -11.31 14.02
CA PHE A 410 27.23 -10.86 12.63
C PHE A 410 25.94 -10.22 12.12
N ARG A 411 26.10 -9.21 11.25
CA ARG A 411 24.97 -8.62 10.53
C ARG A 411 24.20 -9.75 9.86
N SER A 412 23.03 -9.97 10.41
CA SER A 412 22.18 -11.08 10.06
C SER A 412 21.18 -10.59 9.04
N TYR A 413 21.14 -11.27 7.90
CA TYR A 413 20.13 -11.00 6.89
C TYR A 413 18.85 -11.73 7.29
N SER A 414 17.83 -10.98 7.70
CA SER A 414 16.48 -11.50 7.86
C SER A 414 15.84 -11.70 6.49
N LYS A 415 14.95 -12.69 6.38
CA LYS A 415 14.16 -12.92 5.18
C LYS A 415 13.05 -11.88 5.13
N GLU A 416 12.94 -11.14 4.03
CA GLU A 416 12.02 -9.99 3.92
C GLU A 416 10.81 -10.30 3.05
N THR A 417 10.91 -11.27 2.14
CA THR A 417 9.86 -11.60 1.17
C THR A 417 9.44 -13.07 1.25
N PHE A 418 8.25 -13.43 0.77
CA PHE A 418 7.81 -14.84 0.73
C PHE A 418 8.70 -15.74 -0.13
N PRO A 419 9.23 -15.26 -1.27
CA PRO A 419 10.25 -15.98 -2.03
C PRO A 419 11.45 -16.41 -1.21
N ASP A 420 11.89 -15.59 -0.26
CA ASP A 420 13.01 -15.90 0.62
C ASP A 420 12.72 -17.08 1.57
N LEU A 421 11.43 -17.40 1.78
CA LEU A 421 10.98 -18.56 2.56
C LEU A 421 10.91 -19.84 1.74
N SER A 422 10.90 -19.74 0.41
CA SER A 422 10.73 -20.89 -0.48
C SER A 422 11.98 -21.78 -0.57
N CYS A 423 11.77 -23.08 -0.83
CA CYS A 423 12.87 -24.03 -1.00
C CYS A 423 13.45 -24.01 -2.42
N GLY A 424 14.76 -23.79 -2.55
CA GLY A 424 15.54 -24.06 -3.78
C GLY A 424 16.05 -22.81 -4.50
N GLN A 425 17.00 -23.00 -5.42
CA GLN A 425 17.42 -21.96 -6.37
C GLN A 425 16.33 -21.69 -7.42
N ASP A 426 15.40 -22.64 -7.58
CA ASP A 426 14.29 -22.65 -8.53
C ASP A 426 13.36 -21.43 -8.45
N TYR A 427 13.34 -20.66 -7.37
CA TYR A 427 12.55 -19.42 -7.36
C TYR A 427 13.10 -18.40 -8.38
N LYS A 428 14.44 -18.32 -8.52
CA LYS A 428 15.09 -17.35 -9.43
C LYS A 428 14.99 -17.76 -10.90
N ASP A 429 14.95 -19.07 -11.16
CA ASP A 429 14.91 -19.61 -12.52
C ASP A 429 13.46 -19.82 -13.02
N GLY A 430 12.46 -19.34 -12.25
CA GLY A 430 11.05 -19.67 -12.42
C GLY A 430 10.77 -21.12 -12.01
N VAL A 431 9.51 -21.50 -11.79
CA VAL A 431 9.17 -22.93 -11.62
C VAL A 431 9.57 -23.64 -12.90
N THR A 432 10.80 -24.13 -12.90
CA THR A 432 11.35 -24.95 -13.96
C THR A 432 10.42 -26.15 -14.04
N SER A 433 10.14 -26.58 -15.27
CA SER A 433 9.16 -27.59 -15.69
C SER A 433 9.45 -29.00 -15.16
N ASN A 434 9.92 -29.11 -13.92
CA ASN A 434 10.39 -30.32 -13.33
C ASN A 434 9.20 -31.16 -12.88
N TYR A 435 8.93 -32.21 -13.64
CA TYR A 435 7.91 -33.21 -13.35
C TYR A 435 8.02 -33.78 -11.91
N ASP A 436 9.24 -33.81 -11.34
CA ASP A 436 9.49 -34.22 -9.95
C ASP A 436 8.80 -33.31 -8.91
N PHE A 437 8.67 -32.01 -9.21
CA PHE A 437 7.93 -31.09 -8.35
C PHE A 437 6.46 -31.50 -8.23
N VAL A 438 5.82 -31.73 -9.37
CA VAL A 438 4.39 -32.05 -9.47
C VAL A 438 4.11 -33.39 -8.79
N ASN A 439 4.95 -34.40 -9.03
CA ASN A 439 4.82 -35.72 -8.40
C ASN A 439 4.89 -35.69 -6.87
N LYS A 440 5.52 -34.67 -6.28
CA LYS A 440 5.60 -34.50 -4.82
C LYS A 440 4.47 -33.64 -4.26
N VAL A 441 4.07 -32.59 -4.97
CA VAL A 441 3.07 -31.63 -4.48
C VAL A 441 1.64 -32.15 -4.68
N VAL A 442 1.33 -32.80 -5.80
CA VAL A 442 -0.04 -33.27 -6.10
C VAL A 442 -0.56 -34.26 -5.05
N PRO A 443 0.17 -35.33 -4.65
CA PRO A 443 -0.33 -36.25 -3.62
C PRO A 443 -0.54 -35.58 -2.25
N TYR A 444 0.30 -34.60 -1.92
CA TYR A 444 0.17 -33.83 -0.69
C TYR A 444 -1.09 -32.96 -0.70
N TYR A 445 -1.34 -32.26 -1.80
CA TYR A 445 -2.55 -31.47 -2.01
C TYR A 445 -3.82 -32.32 -1.98
N GLU A 446 -3.81 -33.49 -2.63
CA GLU A 446 -4.94 -34.43 -2.61
C GLU A 446 -5.22 -34.94 -1.20
N ALA A 447 -4.18 -35.24 -0.42
CA ALA A 447 -4.32 -35.63 0.98
C ALA A 447 -4.95 -34.51 1.83
N ILE A 448 -4.55 -33.26 1.59
CA ILE A 448 -5.14 -32.08 2.25
C ILE A 448 -6.61 -31.94 1.86
N THR A 449 -6.92 -31.96 0.56
CA THR A 449 -8.29 -31.78 0.04
C THR A 449 -9.21 -32.86 0.59
N ARG A 450 -8.76 -34.12 0.61
CA ARG A 450 -9.52 -35.24 1.19
C ARG A 450 -9.73 -35.06 2.70
N TYR A 451 -8.73 -34.55 3.42
CA TYR A 451 -8.88 -34.25 4.85
C TYR A 451 -9.93 -33.15 5.10
N VAL A 452 -9.89 -32.06 4.34
CA VAL A 452 -10.86 -30.97 4.45
C VAL A 452 -12.28 -31.47 4.20
N GLN A 453 -12.50 -32.24 3.13
CA GLN A 453 -13.79 -32.85 2.81
C GLN A 453 -14.26 -33.81 3.93
N ASN A 454 -13.39 -34.70 4.40
CA ASN A 454 -13.74 -35.66 5.44
C ASN A 454 -14.09 -35.00 6.79
N VAL A 455 -13.48 -33.87 7.12
CA VAL A 455 -13.80 -33.12 8.35
C VAL A 455 -15.20 -32.54 8.28
N GLU A 456 -15.65 -32.10 7.10
CA GLU A 456 -17.04 -31.67 6.88
C GLU A 456 -18.02 -32.82 7.13
N ASP A 457 -17.61 -34.06 6.80
CA ASP A 457 -18.37 -35.30 7.05
C ASP A 457 -18.16 -35.89 8.47
N GLY A 458 -17.33 -35.28 9.33
CA GLY A 458 -17.06 -35.72 10.70
C GLY A 458 -16.02 -36.86 10.84
N ASN A 459 -15.26 -37.19 9.80
CA ASN A 459 -14.24 -38.25 9.80
C ASN A 459 -12.81 -37.67 9.90
N ILE A 460 -12.08 -37.98 10.97
CA ILE A 460 -10.77 -37.38 11.29
C ILE A 460 -9.58 -38.18 10.69
N THR A 461 -9.81 -39.37 10.12
CA THR A 461 -8.74 -40.28 9.66
C THR A 461 -7.80 -39.69 8.59
N GLY A 462 -8.22 -38.64 7.87
CA GLY A 462 -7.40 -37.96 6.86
C GLY A 462 -6.18 -37.21 7.41
N LEU A 463 -6.19 -36.79 8.69
CA LEU A 463 -5.11 -35.96 9.25
C LEU A 463 -3.78 -36.72 9.29
N GLU A 464 -3.81 -38.02 9.60
CA GLU A 464 -2.61 -38.84 9.66
C GLU A 464 -1.93 -38.98 8.29
N MET A 465 -2.72 -39.01 7.20
CA MET A 465 -2.18 -39.01 5.83
C MET A 465 -1.47 -37.71 5.50
N VAL A 466 -2.06 -36.56 5.87
CA VAL A 466 -1.44 -35.23 5.68
C VAL A 466 -0.13 -35.14 6.45
N LEU A 467 -0.15 -35.56 7.72
CA LEU A 467 1.04 -35.57 8.56
C LEU A 467 2.12 -36.51 8.00
N LYS A 468 1.75 -37.70 7.50
CA LYS A 468 2.70 -38.65 6.89
C LYS A 468 3.48 -38.04 5.74
N HIS A 469 2.82 -37.30 4.84
CA HIS A 469 3.47 -36.62 3.71
C HIS A 469 4.34 -35.44 4.18
N ALA A 470 3.87 -34.69 5.19
CA ALA A 470 4.62 -33.58 5.79
C ALA A 470 5.89 -34.01 6.54
N ASN A 471 6.09 -35.30 6.85
CA ASN A 471 7.26 -35.77 7.61
C ASN A 471 8.56 -35.92 6.77
N SER A 472 8.51 -35.64 5.46
CA SER A 472 9.72 -35.65 4.61
C SER A 472 10.57 -34.37 4.72
N VAL A 473 10.25 -33.50 5.68
CA VAL A 473 10.92 -32.21 5.90
C VAL A 473 12.39 -32.43 6.22
N LYS A 474 13.25 -31.99 5.29
CA LYS A 474 14.69 -31.87 5.53
C LYS A 474 14.93 -30.68 6.48
N GLU A 475 15.87 -30.82 7.41
CA GLU A 475 16.19 -29.81 8.43
C GLU A 475 16.59 -28.43 7.87
N ASN A 476 16.88 -28.34 6.57
CA ASN A 476 17.37 -27.14 5.92
C ASN A 476 16.29 -26.14 5.47
N TRP A 477 15.01 -26.42 5.64
CA TRP A 477 13.91 -25.61 5.08
C TRP A 477 13.08 -24.88 6.14
N PHE A 478 12.36 -23.83 5.70
CA PHE A 478 11.47 -23.09 6.59
C PHE A 478 10.23 -23.90 6.95
N SER A 479 9.95 -24.01 8.25
CA SER A 479 8.61 -24.33 8.77
C SER A 479 7.70 -23.12 8.54
N LEU A 480 6.58 -23.30 7.84
CA LEU A 480 5.60 -22.26 7.52
C LEU A 480 4.39 -22.43 8.45
N LEU A 481 4.52 -21.90 9.67
CA LEU A 481 3.57 -22.08 10.75
C LEU A 481 2.45 -21.02 10.68
N SER A 482 1.24 -21.35 11.10
CA SER A 482 0.13 -20.39 11.23
C SER A 482 -0.80 -20.81 12.38
N HIS A 483 -1.76 -19.97 12.77
CA HIS A 483 -2.81 -20.38 13.71
C HIS A 483 -3.70 -21.46 13.10
N LEU A 484 -4.47 -22.20 13.91
CA LEU A 484 -5.53 -23.06 13.36
C LEU A 484 -6.65 -22.21 12.74
N ALA A 485 -7.24 -22.69 11.65
CA ALA A 485 -8.42 -22.09 11.05
C ALA A 485 -9.60 -22.07 12.05
N GLU A 486 -10.36 -20.98 12.08
CA GLU A 486 -11.53 -20.84 12.96
C GLU A 486 -12.70 -21.71 12.45
N GLY A 487 -12.73 -22.97 12.86
CA GLY A 487 -13.82 -23.92 12.60
C GLY A 487 -13.90 -24.95 13.72
N LYS A 488 -15.12 -25.34 14.14
CA LYS A 488 -15.33 -26.16 15.36
C LYS A 488 -14.60 -27.51 15.37
N HIS A 489 -14.20 -28.04 14.21
CA HIS A 489 -13.59 -29.37 14.08
C HIS A 489 -12.39 -29.45 13.14
N LEU A 490 -12.00 -28.36 12.47
CA LEU A 490 -10.93 -28.39 11.48
C LEU A 490 -9.57 -28.09 12.15
N ILE A 491 -8.76 -29.13 12.33
CA ILE A 491 -7.39 -29.00 12.86
C ILE A 491 -6.44 -28.77 11.70
N MET A 492 -6.55 -27.59 11.10
CA MET A 492 -5.71 -27.21 9.96
C MET A 492 -5.11 -25.82 10.18
N PRO A 493 -3.79 -25.63 9.92
CA PRO A 493 -3.19 -24.31 9.90
C PRO A 493 -3.90 -23.41 8.88
N GLU A 494 -4.30 -22.21 9.28
CA GLU A 494 -5.07 -21.22 8.52
C GLU A 494 -4.39 -20.91 7.17
N PHE A 495 -3.06 -20.76 7.17
CA PHE A 495 -2.32 -20.48 5.95
C PHE A 495 -2.25 -21.69 5.02
N LEU A 496 -2.16 -22.91 5.55
CA LEU A 496 -2.17 -24.12 4.73
C LEU A 496 -3.53 -24.34 4.08
N LEU A 497 -4.62 -24.10 4.82
CA LEU A 497 -5.97 -24.12 4.27
C LEU A 497 -6.12 -23.09 3.14
N HIS A 498 -5.61 -21.88 3.36
CA HIS A 498 -5.63 -20.83 2.34
C HIS A 498 -4.83 -21.21 1.08
N LEU A 499 -3.63 -21.78 1.22
CA LEU A 499 -2.86 -22.30 0.09
C LEU A 499 -3.66 -23.38 -0.64
N ASN A 500 -4.33 -24.29 0.07
CA ASN A 500 -5.14 -25.32 -0.56
C ASN A 500 -6.31 -24.72 -1.37
N GLU A 501 -7.00 -23.70 -0.85
CA GLU A 501 -8.14 -23.08 -1.53
C GLU A 501 -7.76 -22.21 -2.74
N ASN A 502 -6.59 -21.56 -2.69
CA ASN A 502 -6.22 -20.53 -3.67
C ASN A 502 -5.11 -20.98 -4.63
N THR A 503 -4.63 -22.22 -4.50
CA THR A 503 -3.69 -22.78 -5.46
C THR A 503 -4.48 -23.52 -6.54
N PRO A 504 -4.25 -23.23 -7.84
CA PRO A 504 -4.97 -23.87 -8.95
C PRO A 504 -4.53 -25.33 -9.22
N LEU A 505 -4.25 -26.09 -8.16
CA LEU A 505 -3.81 -27.48 -8.26
C LEU A 505 -4.91 -28.38 -8.82
N ASN A 506 -6.18 -27.99 -8.66
CA ASN A 506 -7.30 -28.62 -9.36
C ASN A 506 -7.08 -28.64 -10.88
N ARG A 507 -6.57 -27.55 -11.49
CA ARG A 507 -6.27 -27.53 -12.95
C ARG A 507 -5.20 -28.56 -13.32
N VAL A 508 -4.24 -28.82 -12.43
CA VAL A 508 -3.22 -29.86 -12.64
C VAL A 508 -3.84 -31.25 -12.49
N THR A 509 -4.61 -31.49 -11.43
CA THR A 509 -5.28 -32.76 -11.18
C THR A 509 -6.28 -33.10 -12.29
N GLU A 510 -7.07 -32.14 -12.74
CA GLU A 510 -7.99 -32.27 -13.89
C GLU A 510 -7.22 -32.61 -15.16
N ASN A 511 -6.11 -31.92 -15.45
CA ASN A 511 -5.28 -32.23 -16.61
C ASN A 511 -4.65 -33.62 -16.53
N LEU A 512 -4.29 -34.12 -15.34
CA LEU A 512 -3.75 -35.47 -15.15
C LEU A 512 -4.83 -36.56 -15.29
N GLN A 513 -6.10 -36.22 -15.07
CA GLN A 513 -7.24 -37.11 -15.27
C GLN A 513 -7.79 -37.08 -16.70
N ASP A 514 -7.44 -36.06 -17.49
CA ASP A 514 -7.80 -35.97 -18.90
C ASP A 514 -7.20 -37.16 -19.69
N PRO A 515 -7.97 -37.86 -20.54
CA PRO A 515 -7.45 -38.93 -21.38
C PRO A 515 -6.28 -38.50 -22.29
N ASN A 516 -6.18 -37.21 -22.62
CA ASN A 516 -5.08 -36.62 -23.39
C ASN A 516 -4.43 -35.47 -22.60
N PRO A 517 -3.66 -35.78 -21.53
CA PRO A 517 -3.11 -34.77 -20.63
C PRO A 517 -2.14 -33.85 -21.39
N ARG A 518 -2.30 -32.53 -21.23
CA ARG A 518 -1.30 -31.58 -21.75
C ARG A 518 0.02 -31.77 -20.99
N PRO A 519 1.19 -31.51 -21.61
CA PRO A 519 2.45 -31.51 -20.89
C PRO A 519 2.36 -30.61 -19.66
N VAL A 520 2.78 -31.10 -18.49
CA VAL A 520 2.57 -30.37 -17.22
C VAL A 520 3.24 -28.99 -17.24
N GLY A 521 4.37 -28.85 -17.94
CA GLY A 521 5.01 -27.56 -18.16
C GLY A 521 4.09 -26.52 -18.82
N ASN A 522 3.20 -26.93 -19.72
CA ASN A 522 2.23 -26.05 -20.38
C ASN A 522 1.07 -25.65 -19.45
N VAL A 523 0.72 -26.50 -18.48
CA VAL A 523 -0.28 -26.16 -17.46
C VAL A 523 0.33 -25.20 -16.44
N LEU A 524 1.55 -25.48 -15.98
CA LEU A 524 2.27 -24.62 -15.04
C LEU A 524 2.60 -23.24 -15.64
N SER A 525 2.89 -23.15 -16.94
CA SER A 525 3.12 -21.87 -17.61
C SER A 525 1.84 -21.03 -17.77
N SER A 526 0.66 -21.64 -17.59
CA SER A 526 -0.62 -20.91 -17.54
C SER A 526 -0.92 -20.29 -16.18
N PHE A 527 -0.08 -20.58 -15.17
CA PHE A 527 -0.23 -20.02 -13.83
C PHE A 527 0.45 -18.66 -13.74
N ASP A 528 -0.17 -17.74 -13.00
CA ASP A 528 0.48 -16.47 -12.72
C ASP A 528 1.62 -16.64 -11.69
N LEU A 529 2.45 -15.60 -11.54
CA LEU A 529 3.59 -15.62 -10.60
C LEU A 529 3.15 -15.82 -9.13
N SER A 530 1.94 -15.41 -8.76
CA SER A 530 1.40 -15.60 -7.42
C SER A 530 1.01 -17.07 -7.22
N GLU A 531 0.29 -17.67 -8.15
CA GLU A 531 -0.10 -19.09 -8.15
C GLU A 531 1.14 -19.99 -8.08
N VAL A 532 2.15 -19.69 -8.88
CA VAL A 532 3.47 -20.33 -8.85
C VAL A 532 4.13 -20.17 -7.46
N GLY A 533 4.07 -18.98 -6.88
CA GLY A 533 4.55 -18.75 -5.52
C GLY A 533 3.79 -19.56 -4.46
N ASN A 534 2.48 -19.76 -4.62
CA ASN A 534 1.66 -20.55 -3.70
C ASN A 534 2.04 -22.04 -3.78
N LEU A 535 2.25 -22.56 -4.99
CA LEU A 535 2.76 -23.91 -5.21
C LEU A 535 4.10 -24.15 -4.53
N ASN A 536 5.03 -23.19 -4.61
CA ASN A 536 6.34 -23.31 -3.97
C ASN A 536 6.24 -23.34 -2.44
N LEU A 537 5.30 -22.60 -1.85
CA LEU A 537 5.06 -22.62 -0.40
C LEU A 537 4.28 -23.86 0.06
N LEU A 538 3.53 -24.51 -0.83
CA LEU A 538 2.76 -25.74 -0.56
C LEU A 538 3.61 -27.02 -0.66
N ARG A 539 4.91 -26.91 -0.97
CA ARG A 539 5.77 -28.10 -1.06
C ARG A 539 5.78 -28.88 0.27
N PRO A 540 5.68 -30.22 0.26
CA PRO A 540 5.72 -31.03 1.49
C PRO A 540 7.07 -30.95 2.23
N THR A 541 8.08 -30.33 1.62
CA THR A 541 9.36 -30.00 2.28
C THR A 541 9.23 -28.89 3.32
N HIS A 542 8.18 -28.07 3.24
CA HIS A 542 7.84 -27.09 4.25
C HIS A 542 7.01 -27.77 5.35
N ALA A 543 7.41 -27.59 6.61
CA ALA A 543 6.60 -28.03 7.73
C ALA A 543 5.48 -26.99 7.97
N HIS A 544 4.23 -27.37 7.76
CA HIS A 544 3.08 -26.50 8.07
C HIS A 544 2.53 -26.71 9.48
N PHE A 545 2.94 -27.80 10.13
CA PHE A 545 2.60 -28.13 11.52
C PHE A 545 3.84 -28.02 12.39
N PRO A 546 3.70 -27.63 13.67
CA PRO A 546 4.82 -27.67 14.60
C PRO A 546 5.42 -29.08 14.69
N ARG A 547 6.74 -29.21 14.77
CA ARG A 547 7.44 -30.52 14.81
C ARG A 547 6.98 -31.38 15.99
N SER A 548 6.62 -30.73 17.10
CA SER A 548 6.10 -31.36 18.32
C SER A 548 4.64 -31.81 18.20
N PHE A 549 3.89 -31.33 17.19
CA PHE A 549 2.47 -31.64 17.03
C PHE A 549 2.20 -33.14 16.85
N ARG A 550 3.05 -33.86 16.10
CA ARG A 550 2.90 -35.30 15.89
C ARG A 550 3.03 -36.13 17.17
N LYS A 551 3.79 -35.67 18.15
CA LYS A 551 3.86 -36.34 19.47
C LYS A 551 2.59 -36.07 20.27
N ALA A 552 1.94 -34.93 20.03
CA ALA A 552 0.74 -34.48 20.73
C ALA A 552 -0.56 -35.01 20.13
N THR A 553 -0.59 -35.47 18.87
CA THR A 553 -1.82 -35.88 18.14
C THR A 553 -2.62 -37.01 18.79
N HIS A 554 -2.05 -37.77 19.73
CA HIS A 554 -2.80 -38.76 20.51
C HIS A 554 -3.75 -38.13 21.54
N HIS A 555 -3.61 -36.83 21.82
CA HIS A 555 -4.51 -36.07 22.66
C HIS A 555 -5.17 -34.96 21.84
N HIS A 556 -6.50 -34.84 21.91
CA HIS A 556 -7.23 -33.74 21.29
C HIS A 556 -6.64 -32.41 21.76
N SER A 557 -5.81 -31.78 20.92
CA SER A 557 -5.14 -30.55 21.27
C SER A 557 -6.12 -29.39 21.14
N SER A 558 -6.28 -28.65 22.23
CA SER A 558 -7.04 -27.40 22.20
C SER A 558 -6.33 -26.41 21.27
N TYR A 559 -7.09 -25.45 20.72
CA TYR A 559 -6.52 -24.31 19.97
C TYR A 559 -5.37 -23.65 20.74
N SER A 560 -5.55 -23.49 22.06
CA SER A 560 -4.52 -22.93 22.95
C SER A 560 -3.27 -23.80 23.00
N ASP A 561 -3.37 -25.13 22.91
CA ASP A 561 -2.21 -26.00 22.97
C ASP A 561 -1.45 -25.98 21.65
N PHE A 562 -2.17 -25.99 20.52
CA PHE A 562 -1.55 -25.80 19.21
C PHE A 562 -0.81 -24.47 19.12
N GLN A 563 -1.42 -23.39 19.60
CA GLN A 563 -0.79 -22.07 19.63
C GLN A 563 0.50 -22.06 20.47
N LYS A 564 0.54 -22.76 21.61
CA LYS A 564 1.77 -22.92 22.41
C LYS A 564 2.85 -23.71 21.66
N LEU A 565 2.47 -24.72 20.88
CA LEU A 565 3.42 -25.49 20.06
C LEU A 565 4.01 -24.61 18.95
N VAL A 566 3.18 -23.82 18.27
CA VAL A 566 3.62 -22.83 17.27
C VAL A 566 4.57 -21.81 17.91
N GLU A 567 4.18 -21.23 19.05
CA GLU A 567 4.99 -20.27 19.80
C GLU A 567 6.34 -20.86 20.20
N SER A 568 6.36 -22.08 20.76
CA SER A 568 7.61 -22.75 21.17
C SER A 568 8.57 -23.00 20.01
N GLU A 569 8.05 -23.30 18.81
CA GLU A 569 8.89 -23.46 17.63
C GLU A 569 9.38 -22.12 17.09
N ILE A 570 8.55 -21.06 17.09
CA ILE A 570 8.97 -19.72 16.66
C ILE A 570 10.08 -19.17 17.55
N ILE A 571 9.95 -19.27 18.89
CA ILE A 571 10.94 -18.74 19.83
C ILE A 571 12.26 -19.54 19.85
N SER A 572 12.28 -20.73 19.24
CA SER A 572 13.52 -21.50 19.05
C SER A 572 14.47 -20.85 18.04
N CYS A 573 13.97 -19.89 17.24
CA CYS A 573 14.69 -19.19 16.18
C CYS A 573 15.42 -20.08 15.17
N GLY A 574 14.93 -21.30 14.99
CA GLY A 574 15.24 -22.11 13.82
C GLY A 574 14.65 -21.50 12.54
N LYS A 575 14.81 -22.21 11.40
CA LYS A 575 14.16 -21.85 10.13
C LYS A 575 12.64 -22.04 10.24
N SER A 576 11.99 -21.11 10.91
CA SER A 576 10.55 -21.11 11.13
C SER A 576 10.03 -19.70 10.86
N ALA A 577 8.96 -19.63 10.08
CA ALA A 577 8.25 -18.40 9.79
C ALA A 577 6.80 -18.58 10.24
N PHE A 578 6.32 -17.62 11.01
CA PHE A 578 4.93 -17.54 11.40
C PHE A 578 4.19 -16.67 10.40
N ILE A 579 3.18 -17.23 9.76
CA ILE A 579 2.41 -16.64 8.68
C ILE A 579 0.98 -16.44 9.16
N ALA A 580 0.47 -15.22 9.01
CA ALA A 580 -0.89 -14.89 9.38
C ALA A 580 -1.40 -13.71 8.56
N ARG A 581 -2.71 -13.48 8.62
CA ARG A 581 -3.30 -12.22 8.14
C ARG A 581 -2.65 -11.02 8.85
N SER A 582 -2.42 -9.92 8.14
CA SER A 582 -1.69 -8.74 8.66
C SER A 582 -2.10 -8.29 10.06
N GLU A 583 -3.39 -8.39 10.39
CA GLU A 583 -3.94 -8.00 11.69
C GLU A 583 -3.55 -8.94 12.82
N ASN A 584 -3.62 -10.24 12.55
CA ASN A 584 -3.24 -11.29 13.48
C ASN A 584 -1.71 -11.32 13.62
N LEU A 585 -0.98 -11.10 12.53
CA LEU A 585 0.47 -11.04 12.54
C LEU A 585 0.99 -9.85 13.37
N ALA A 586 0.43 -8.65 13.19
CA ALA A 586 0.83 -7.48 13.96
C ALA A 586 0.64 -7.70 15.47
N ALA A 587 -0.43 -8.40 15.83
CA ALA A 587 -0.77 -8.70 17.20
C ALA A 587 0.15 -9.76 17.81
N GLU A 588 0.46 -10.81 17.04
CA GLU A 588 1.43 -11.83 17.41
C GLU A 588 2.83 -11.22 17.56
N PHE A 589 3.24 -10.35 16.63
CA PHE A 589 4.53 -9.67 16.67
C PHE A 589 4.70 -8.82 17.93
N GLU A 590 3.66 -8.05 18.29
CA GLU A 590 3.66 -7.23 19.50
C GLU A 590 3.72 -8.11 20.77
N PHE A 591 2.95 -9.19 20.81
CA PHE A 591 3.00 -10.16 21.90
C PHE A 591 4.39 -10.80 22.04
N LEU A 592 4.96 -11.32 20.94
CA LEU A 592 6.26 -11.97 20.96
C LEU A 592 7.38 -10.99 21.33
N SER A 593 7.41 -9.82 20.72
CA SER A 593 8.44 -8.80 21.00
C SER A 593 8.40 -8.33 22.44
N LYS A 594 7.22 -8.26 23.06
CA LYS A 594 7.05 -7.86 24.46
C LYS A 594 7.51 -8.94 25.45
N ASN A 595 7.23 -10.21 25.15
CA ASN A 595 7.49 -11.31 26.08
C ASN A 595 8.89 -11.93 25.90
N TYR A 596 9.51 -11.76 24.75
CA TYR A 596 10.79 -12.38 24.37
C TYR A 596 11.82 -11.32 23.95
N LEU A 597 12.19 -10.43 24.89
CA LEU A 597 13.05 -9.27 24.62
C LEU A 597 14.45 -9.63 24.07
N TRP A 598 14.94 -10.83 24.37
CA TRP A 598 16.23 -11.36 23.87
C TRP A 598 16.16 -11.87 22.42
N ILE A 599 14.96 -11.99 21.85
CA ILE A 599 14.75 -12.44 20.47
C ILE A 599 14.35 -11.25 19.61
N LYS A 600 15.17 -10.96 18.60
CA LYS A 600 14.85 -9.92 17.61
C LYS A 600 14.02 -10.48 16.46
N PHE A 601 12.70 -10.47 16.63
CA PHE A 601 11.77 -10.79 15.55
C PHE A 601 11.84 -9.76 14.43
N THR A 602 11.66 -10.26 13.21
CA THR A 602 11.58 -9.45 11.99
C THR A 602 10.30 -9.77 11.26
N LYS A 603 9.61 -8.74 10.81
CA LYS A 603 8.41 -8.85 9.98
C LYS A 603 8.81 -8.78 8.51
N GLY A 604 8.27 -9.68 7.69
CA GLY A 604 8.42 -9.60 6.23
C GLY A 604 7.82 -8.29 5.69
N ILE A 605 8.50 -7.71 4.71
CA ILE A 605 8.09 -6.45 4.06
C ILE A 605 6.94 -6.69 3.09
N GLN A 606 6.90 -7.88 2.48
CA GLN A 606 5.89 -8.23 1.48
C GLN A 606 4.54 -8.60 2.11
N VAL A 607 3.47 -7.94 1.64
CA VAL A 607 2.08 -8.33 1.88
C VAL A 607 1.60 -9.13 0.67
N ARG A 608 1.32 -10.42 0.87
CA ARG A 608 0.84 -11.31 -0.19
C ARG A 608 -0.68 -11.23 -0.29
N GLU A 609 -1.18 -11.14 -1.52
CA GLU A 609 -2.61 -10.99 -1.82
C GLU A 609 -3.25 -9.84 -1.03
N PRO A 610 -2.80 -8.59 -1.29
CA PRO A 610 -3.32 -7.43 -0.59
C PRO A 610 -4.77 -7.19 -0.98
N ASP A 611 -5.69 -7.63 -0.13
CA ASP A 611 -7.11 -7.37 -0.24
C ASP A 611 -7.41 -5.99 0.36
N ALA A 612 -8.05 -5.12 -0.42
CA ALA A 612 -8.64 -3.92 0.15
C ALA A 612 -9.79 -4.33 1.09
N PHE A 613 -9.69 -3.93 2.35
CA PHE A 613 -10.67 -4.24 3.38
C PHE A 613 -11.26 -2.93 3.93
N GLY A 614 -12.58 -2.90 4.08
CA GLY A 614 -13.22 -1.70 4.59
C GLY A 614 -14.71 -1.85 4.79
N LEU A 615 -15.39 -0.70 4.74
CA LEU A 615 -16.85 -0.62 4.85
C LEU A 615 -17.47 -0.51 3.46
N LEU A 616 -18.50 -1.29 3.24
CA LEU A 616 -19.37 -1.30 2.07
C LEU A 616 -20.74 -0.78 2.51
N PHE A 617 -21.25 0.24 1.82
CA PHE A 617 -22.59 0.78 2.06
C PHE A 617 -23.46 0.50 0.83
N ASP A 618 -24.52 -0.27 1.04
CA ASP A 618 -25.57 -0.49 0.06
C ASP A 618 -26.74 0.42 0.39
N GLY A 619 -27.32 1.07 -0.63
CA GLY A 619 -28.53 1.88 -0.45
C GLY A 619 -28.35 3.01 0.58
N GLU A 620 -27.18 3.65 0.63
CA GLU A 620 -26.89 4.72 1.59
C GLU A 620 -27.74 5.97 1.35
N PHE A 621 -28.23 6.16 0.12
CA PHE A 621 -28.99 7.33 -0.31
C PHE A 621 -28.30 8.64 0.12
N ALA A 622 -29.05 9.61 0.66
CA ALA A 622 -28.50 10.87 1.17
C ALA A 622 -27.95 10.79 2.61
N SER A 623 -27.75 9.58 3.15
CA SER A 623 -27.29 9.39 4.53
C SER A 623 -25.94 10.05 4.79
N ARG A 624 -25.78 10.59 6.00
CA ARG A 624 -24.49 11.09 6.50
C ARG A 624 -23.64 9.99 7.14
N VAL A 625 -24.18 8.79 7.31
CA VAL A 625 -23.52 7.67 7.99
C VAL A 625 -22.18 7.30 7.33
N PRO A 626 -22.07 7.13 5.99
CA PRO A 626 -20.77 6.86 5.36
C PRO A 626 -19.76 7.97 5.62
N ARG A 627 -20.21 9.23 5.59
CA ARG A 627 -19.34 10.38 5.88
C ARG A 627 -18.82 10.36 7.32
N TYR A 628 -19.62 9.94 8.30
CA TYR A 628 -19.16 9.82 9.68
C TYR A 628 -18.12 8.70 9.83
N TYR A 629 -18.34 7.54 9.21
CA TYR A 629 -17.33 6.48 9.17
C TYR A 629 -16.02 6.97 8.54
N LYS A 630 -16.12 7.65 7.40
CA LYS A 630 -14.96 8.24 6.71
C LYS A 630 -14.16 9.15 7.64
N ILE A 631 -14.84 10.06 8.36
CA ILE A 631 -14.20 10.96 9.33
C ILE A 631 -13.48 10.18 10.43
N LEU A 632 -14.09 9.13 11.01
CA LEU A 632 -13.45 8.35 12.09
C LEU A 632 -12.23 7.56 11.62
N VAL A 633 -12.22 7.11 10.36
CA VAL A 633 -11.08 6.44 9.73
C VAL A 633 -9.97 7.45 9.44
N GLU A 634 -10.30 8.56 8.75
CA GLU A 634 -9.33 9.60 8.37
C GLU A 634 -8.72 10.32 9.59
N SER A 635 -9.47 10.46 10.69
CA SER A 635 -8.96 11.05 11.93
C SER A 635 -8.07 10.12 12.76
N GLY A 636 -7.88 8.86 12.34
CA GLY A 636 -7.08 7.87 13.07
C GLY A 636 -7.75 7.26 14.30
N ILE A 637 -8.98 7.65 14.64
CA ILE A 637 -9.73 7.07 15.78
C ILE A 637 -9.98 5.58 15.54
N TYR A 638 -10.28 5.20 14.30
CA TYR A 638 -10.42 3.79 13.92
C TYR A 638 -9.16 2.97 14.27
N ASN A 639 -7.99 3.46 13.85
CA ASN A 639 -6.72 2.79 14.07
C ASN A 639 -6.39 2.69 15.57
N ARG A 640 -6.65 3.74 16.35
CA ARG A 640 -6.39 3.73 17.78
C ARG A 640 -7.23 2.70 18.55
N ILE A 641 -8.52 2.57 18.21
CA ILE A 641 -9.38 1.55 18.84
C ILE A 641 -8.93 0.15 18.42
N LYS A 642 -8.51 -0.01 17.16
CA LYS A 642 -8.01 -1.28 16.66
C LYS A 642 -6.72 -1.72 17.35
N GLU A 643 -5.79 -0.80 17.60
CA GLU A 643 -4.59 -1.04 18.43
C GLU A 643 -4.95 -1.56 19.81
N GLU A 644 -5.89 -0.90 20.49
CA GLU A 644 -6.35 -1.30 21.82
C GLU A 644 -6.95 -2.72 21.79
N MET A 645 -7.75 -3.04 20.78
CA MET A 645 -8.30 -4.38 20.57
C MET A 645 -7.21 -5.43 20.32
N ARG A 646 -6.14 -5.04 19.61
CA ARG A 646 -4.99 -5.89 19.34
C ARG A 646 -4.26 -6.28 20.61
N VAL A 647 -3.97 -5.29 21.47
CA VAL A 647 -3.31 -5.50 22.77
C VAL A 647 -4.13 -6.44 23.66
N ARG A 648 -5.47 -6.34 23.60
CA ARG A 648 -6.37 -7.20 24.37
C ARG A 648 -6.46 -8.62 23.86
N LYS A 649 -6.37 -8.84 22.54
CA LYS A 649 -6.44 -10.18 21.95
C LYS A 649 -5.43 -11.14 22.58
N PHE A 650 -4.30 -10.62 23.07
CA PHE A 650 -3.22 -11.41 23.67
C PHE A 650 -2.97 -11.08 25.14
N SER A 651 -3.80 -10.24 25.80
CA SER A 651 -3.56 -9.85 27.19
C SER A 651 -3.73 -11.01 28.19
N GLU A 652 -4.56 -11.98 27.86
CA GLU A 652 -4.79 -13.18 28.69
C GLU A 652 -3.82 -14.33 28.36
N ARG A 653 -3.11 -14.25 27.22
CA ARG A 653 -2.15 -15.28 26.81
C ARG A 653 -0.91 -15.19 27.68
N LYS A 654 -0.48 -16.32 28.22
CA LYS A 654 0.80 -16.46 28.93
C LYS A 654 1.87 -16.95 27.95
N ALA A 655 3.05 -16.35 28.00
CA ALA A 655 4.20 -16.78 27.22
C ALA A 655 4.57 -18.23 27.56
N VAL A 656 5.01 -19.00 26.55
CA VAL A 656 5.36 -20.42 26.74
C VAL A 656 6.64 -20.62 27.53
N SER A 657 7.58 -19.67 27.46
CA SER A 657 8.86 -19.74 28.19
C SER A 657 9.03 -18.50 29.05
N GLY A 658 9.52 -18.71 30.28
CA GLY A 658 9.85 -17.62 31.20
C GLY A 658 11.07 -16.82 30.72
N ARG A 659 11.17 -15.58 31.17
CA ARG A 659 12.29 -14.68 30.88
C ARG A 659 13.62 -15.35 31.26
N LYS A 660 14.50 -15.57 30.29
CA LYS A 660 15.92 -15.82 30.58
C LYS A 660 16.57 -14.46 30.80
N ASP A 661 17.10 -14.23 32.00
CA ASP A 661 17.89 -13.05 32.30
C ASP A 661 19.25 -13.20 31.62
N GLU A 662 19.33 -12.83 30.34
CA GLU A 662 20.60 -12.68 29.65
C GLU A 662 21.12 -11.25 29.86
N ASN A 663 22.38 -11.17 30.30
CA ASN A 663 23.09 -9.92 30.55
C ASN A 663 23.22 -9.12 29.24
N LEU A 664 22.35 -8.13 29.04
CA LEU A 664 22.42 -7.21 27.91
C LEU A 664 23.78 -6.51 27.89
N THR A 665 24.55 -6.72 26.82
CA THR A 665 25.83 -6.08 26.56
C THR A 665 25.62 -4.60 26.23
N MET A 666 26.45 -3.76 26.86
CA MET A 666 26.41 -2.30 26.75
C MET A 666 26.98 -1.83 25.40
N GLU A 667 26.24 -0.97 24.69
CA GLU A 667 26.67 -0.36 23.43
C GLU A 667 27.64 0.81 23.71
N LEU A 668 28.84 0.75 23.14
CA LEU A 668 30.00 1.59 23.52
C LEU A 668 30.08 2.88 22.68
N ASP A 669 29.04 3.70 22.66
CA ASP A 669 28.94 4.83 21.71
C ASP A 669 29.62 6.15 22.17
N GLY A 670 30.30 6.15 23.33
CA GLY A 670 30.86 7.39 23.91
C GLY A 670 32.40 7.46 24.02
N GLY A 671 33.09 6.32 24.17
CA GLY A 671 34.49 6.29 24.58
C GLY A 671 35.51 6.59 23.48
N ILE A 672 35.13 6.42 22.21
CA ILE A 672 36.08 6.51 21.08
C ILE A 672 36.30 7.97 20.65
N LEU A 673 35.29 8.83 20.78
CA LEU A 673 35.35 10.24 20.39
C LEU A 673 36.42 11.02 21.17
N THR A 674 36.59 10.73 22.46
CA THR A 674 37.54 11.44 23.34
C THR A 674 38.99 11.22 22.94
N VAL A 675 39.34 10.02 22.47
CA VAL A 675 40.71 9.68 22.02
C VAL A 675 41.10 10.47 20.76
N PHE A 676 40.16 10.62 19.82
CA PHE A 676 40.40 11.40 18.60
C PHE A 676 40.57 12.90 18.86
N VAL A 677 39.80 13.45 19.81
CA VAL A 677 39.94 14.86 20.21
C VAL A 677 41.33 15.11 20.80
N ILE A 678 41.83 14.22 21.67
CA ILE A 678 43.15 14.35 22.28
C ILE A 678 44.25 14.32 21.20
N CYS A 679 44.18 13.39 20.24
CA CYS A 679 45.16 13.31 19.16
C CYS A 679 45.14 14.54 18.24
N GLY A 680 43.96 15.09 17.94
CA GLY A 680 43.83 16.32 17.16
C GLY A 680 44.53 17.50 17.84
N VAL A 681 44.36 17.66 19.16
CA VAL A 681 45.00 18.73 19.93
C VAL A 681 46.53 18.60 19.90
N VAL A 682 47.06 17.38 20.08
CA VAL A 682 48.52 17.13 20.05
C VAL A 682 49.12 17.46 18.69
N LEU A 683 48.46 17.06 17.60
CA LEU A 683 48.93 17.36 16.23
C LEU A 683 48.92 18.85 15.92
N VAL A 684 47.86 19.57 16.30
CA VAL A 684 47.78 21.03 16.13
C VAL A 684 48.88 21.72 16.94
N GLY A 685 49.14 21.25 18.17
CA GLY A 685 50.24 21.75 18.99
C GLY A 685 51.61 21.54 18.33
N ALA A 686 51.89 20.35 17.80
CA ALA A 686 53.14 20.03 17.10
C ALA A 686 53.34 20.84 15.81
N MET A 687 52.26 21.08 15.05
CA MET A 687 52.30 21.98 13.90
C MET A 687 52.59 23.42 14.32
N GLY A 688 51.99 23.88 15.41
CA GLY A 688 52.23 25.23 15.95
C GLY A 688 53.68 25.45 16.37
N THR A 689 54.28 24.50 17.08
CA THR A 689 55.69 24.58 17.48
C THR A 689 56.62 24.52 16.28
N PHE A 690 56.34 23.64 15.31
CA PHE A 690 57.09 23.58 14.06
C PHE A 690 57.04 24.91 13.29
N LEU A 691 55.85 25.49 13.13
CA LEU A 691 55.70 26.78 12.47
C LEU A 691 56.45 27.88 13.22
N ALA A 692 56.42 27.91 14.55
CA ALA A 692 57.13 28.91 15.34
C ALA A 692 58.65 28.82 15.21
N GLU A 693 59.22 27.62 15.25
CA GLU A 693 60.67 27.41 15.12
C GLU A 693 61.17 27.66 13.70
N PHE A 694 60.41 27.20 12.70
CA PHE A 694 60.83 27.26 11.31
C PHE A 694 60.33 28.50 10.56
N TRP A 695 59.56 29.39 11.19
CA TRP A 695 59.05 30.58 10.50
C TRP A 695 60.16 31.42 9.88
N LYS A 696 61.26 31.63 10.61
CA LYS A 696 62.41 32.43 10.12
C LYS A 696 63.10 31.79 8.90
N PRO A 697 63.54 30.52 8.93
CA PRO A 697 64.15 29.88 7.77
C PRO A 697 63.15 29.69 6.62
N ILE A 698 61.89 29.36 6.88
CA ILE A 698 60.85 29.25 5.84
C ILE A 698 60.61 30.61 5.18
N CYS A 699 60.50 31.69 5.94
CA CYS A 699 60.41 33.05 5.37
C CYS A 699 61.65 33.37 4.53
N LEU A 700 62.86 33.04 4.99
CA LEU A 700 64.09 33.23 4.23
C LEU A 700 64.08 32.44 2.91
N ILE A 701 63.65 31.17 2.93
CA ILE A 701 63.52 30.33 1.74
C ILE A 701 62.44 30.84 0.80
N LEU A 702 61.28 31.27 1.32
CA LEU A 702 60.22 31.86 0.50
C LEU A 702 60.68 33.18 -0.12
N ILE A 703 61.40 34.02 0.62
CA ILE A 703 61.97 35.27 0.11
C ILE A 703 63.02 34.98 -0.96
N THR A 704 63.90 34.00 -0.78
CA THR A 704 64.91 33.63 -1.79
C THR A 704 64.25 32.99 -3.02
N PHE A 705 63.22 32.15 -2.84
CA PHE A 705 62.48 31.54 -3.93
C PHE A 705 61.67 32.58 -4.72
N VAL A 706 60.96 33.50 -4.04
CA VAL A 706 60.26 34.62 -4.66
C VAL A 706 61.25 35.55 -5.37
N ARG A 707 62.41 35.85 -4.77
CA ARG A 707 63.48 36.62 -5.45
C ARG A 707 64.02 35.88 -6.66
N HIS A 708 64.24 34.57 -6.58
CA HIS A 708 64.75 33.78 -7.70
C HIS A 708 63.73 33.70 -8.84
N ARG A 709 62.45 33.48 -8.51
CA ARG A 709 61.35 33.47 -9.48
C ARG A 709 61.11 34.86 -10.08
N SER A 710 61.16 35.92 -9.27
CA SER A 710 61.10 37.31 -9.73
C SER A 710 62.26 37.65 -10.67
N ARG A 711 63.48 37.17 -10.38
CA ARG A 711 64.64 37.34 -11.28
C ARG A 711 64.45 36.59 -12.60
N ARG A 712 63.94 35.35 -12.58
CA ARG A 712 63.62 34.60 -13.82
C ARG A 712 62.52 35.28 -14.62
N ILE A 713 61.46 35.79 -13.99
CA ILE A 713 60.38 36.51 -14.66
C ILE A 713 60.90 37.83 -15.24
N SER A 714 61.74 38.56 -14.49
CA SER A 714 62.35 39.81 -14.98
C SER A 714 63.30 39.58 -16.15
N GLN A 715 64.12 38.51 -16.12
CA GLN A 715 64.96 38.11 -17.24
C GLN A 715 64.13 37.65 -18.45
N ALA A 716 63.04 36.91 -18.22
CA ALA A 716 62.12 36.53 -19.29
C ALA A 716 61.41 37.75 -19.92
N TRP A 717 61.10 38.77 -19.13
CA TRP A 717 60.48 40.02 -19.61
C TRP A 717 61.49 40.92 -20.35
N LEU A 718 62.72 41.05 -19.85
CA LEU A 718 63.82 41.75 -20.52
C LEU A 718 64.18 41.10 -21.86
N ASN A 719 64.30 39.77 -21.91
CA ASN A 719 64.51 39.04 -23.16
C ASN A 719 63.34 39.20 -24.15
N LYS A 720 62.11 39.37 -23.65
CA LYS A 720 60.93 39.61 -24.49
C LYS A 720 60.87 41.05 -25.04
N ASN A 721 61.45 42.03 -24.35
CA ASN A 721 61.50 43.43 -24.80
C ASN A 721 62.76 43.78 -25.61
N GLN A 722 63.86 43.02 -25.51
CA GLN A 722 65.02 43.17 -26.41
C GLN A 722 64.80 42.60 -27.82
N ASN A 723 63.72 41.84 -28.03
CA ASN A 723 63.25 41.42 -29.35
C ASN A 723 61.83 41.95 -29.60
N PRO A 724 61.64 43.24 -29.94
CA PRO A 724 60.41 43.63 -30.61
C PRO A 724 60.30 42.79 -31.90
N PRO A 725 59.12 42.24 -32.25
CA PRO A 725 58.91 41.62 -33.56
C PRO A 725 58.95 42.72 -34.63
N LEU A 726 60.16 43.14 -34.99
CA LEU A 726 60.47 43.98 -36.12
C LEU A 726 60.29 43.09 -37.36
N ARG A 727 59.12 43.24 -37.98
CA ARG A 727 58.91 43.24 -39.44
C ARG A 727 60.08 42.66 -40.23
N LYS A 728 59.99 41.37 -40.54
CA LYS A 728 60.40 40.84 -41.85
C LYS A 728 59.31 39.91 -42.37
N ALA A 729 58.15 40.52 -42.65
CA ALA A 729 57.45 40.19 -43.87
C ALA A 729 58.18 40.91 -45.02
N PHE A 730 58.35 40.20 -46.14
CA PHE A 730 58.87 40.59 -47.45
C PHE A 730 60.27 40.11 -47.85
N GLY A 731 60.24 39.22 -48.85
CA GLY A 731 61.31 38.95 -49.80
C GLY A 731 62.01 37.62 -49.50
N LYS A 732 61.56 36.48 -50.02
CA LYS A 732 61.52 36.02 -51.43
C LYS A 732 62.62 34.97 -51.62
N LEU A 733 62.22 33.92 -52.35
CA LEU A 733 63.02 32.89 -53.02
C LEU A 733 63.56 31.77 -52.12
#